data_AF-A0A1B6Y5F7-F1
#
_entry.id   AF-A0A1B6Y5F7-F1
#
_cell.length_a   1.000
_cell.length_b   1.000
_cell.length_c   1.000
_cell.angle_alpha   90.00
_cell.angle_beta   90.00
_cell.angle_gamma   90.00
#
_symmetry.space_group_name_H-M   'P 1'
#
loop_
_entity.id
_entity.type
_entity.pdbx_description
1 polymer ?
#
loop_
_entity_poly.entity_id
_entity_poly.type
_entity_poly.pdbx_seq_one_letter_code
_entity_poly.pdbx_strand_id
1 'polypeptide(L)'
;MKKHLQKLLLGTSAVLLLITGITFSVQAQELNTVWERTSRTGAAEPLPSWFTVGWVRGMDLHGENLYAADRANSQIRVLNAATGADVTLATPYDLTGVAGGTYAMNDIEFSDDGVAFLGNLTTNASTSPFHLYWWSTEGGTYTDSLVITTSTAQRLGDKFTVVGSVSDNTVEVWIPVATSDPGIIYVLTTADQGATWNTETITLSGTNVVVGGNTDVTPLGLGRSSDFYIGGNSSAPARYTSTGAFVDNSTLASASRNGMQAFAYDSKEHLAVYSYRADGSGGGSKTGKIYIYDVSDATAPTIVAESALMGDDTDTYSSIYGEARVSLNEDGTYNVYALEGVNGLAAFTNAAPPVVDDPSNLIFSEYIEGSSNNKAIEITNLTDSTVNLQNYRIAQSVNGGGWEYYHTFAAEASIAAGEQYVLLNDGVDPSFFAAENADEVLGYPSAVHHNGDDARGIIHIDSQSGDTTWVDVFGDPNNDPGSGWEVAGVDKGTQNLTLLRKISVTKGDTASLGSFGTNFDDSEWIVKNTNIFTNLGAATEAEAALAGDYFIPQRTTDDEGFISLHQAIHYVNTFGLSSATNLYIADDLDETSNELKIDRDDLTEFTGLTIKPVSGETPTIEVWGGSGGDGIWINNTDYVTIDGSNTLGGDTRDLTITSADTTFSALIYTYGTTNTMIANSILTYTGGSVSVSGIVTNESGPNGTIGLAVINNQIGSENGDFQNGVGLWGTSSVMADGSTVSGNRIHATYRGVTTWWSLNNTIMNNTISIDSPRADRSRYAAIYLALNGGQTVVTGNEVVGLQINRTTSAGFAAGILFNASLDTVLVANNMIAVDNFANIGAAVGNDVYGIAFDNAAGNSVNSIYHNSVRIGSSDETGIHAGFGPHQESATAQTWNLRNNIFVSDQDDVNANAIYWPIDSNAQLDADFNNYFVSGASANLGLYNTTNAATLADWQTASGVDANSSEVEVEFVSTTDLRLTGNSVGDLNLAGTPSSILTDIDGTTRSSVAPYKGAFEGDVELISDVEITIDAFSVLTPADDSSFDLGTGAETEVTFTWEEATSNAEVTYVFMFDSANADFSTPLFTIESDNDGSATSLTGTYAVIDSTLKDLGVLSGESIDLKWTVMAVASDSTRMAENSLNISFTTMIGVSNEPEELPLTFKLNQNYPNPFNPTSTIQFTLPQSGDVRLDVFTITGQLVTTLVNTRMGSGEHSVTFDGSNLASGVYIYRIMAGKNIQTKRMTLIK
;
A
#
# COMPACT_ATOMS: atom_id res chain seq x y z
N MET A 1 6.76 -44.05 -25.39
CA MET A 1 7.26 -42.70 -25.10
C MET A 1 8.62 -42.81 -24.41
N LYS A 2 9.80 -42.97 -25.01
CA LYS A 2 10.34 -42.85 -26.39
C LYS A 2 10.19 -41.48 -27.04
N LYS A 3 10.67 -40.43 -26.38
CA LYS A 3 11.19 -39.18 -26.96
C LYS A 3 11.79 -38.38 -25.80
N HIS A 4 13.05 -38.64 -25.44
CA HIS A 4 13.95 -37.72 -24.70
C HIS A 4 15.41 -38.21 -24.59
N LEU A 5 15.79 -39.31 -25.27
CA LEU A 5 17.19 -39.69 -25.49
C LEU A 5 17.45 -39.87 -26.98
N GLN A 6 17.73 -38.77 -27.68
CA GLN A 6 18.50 -38.74 -28.95
C GLN A 6 18.57 -37.29 -29.46
N LYS A 7 19.52 -36.51 -28.92
CA LYS A 7 20.11 -35.31 -29.56
C LYS A 7 21.19 -34.69 -28.67
N LEU A 8 22.15 -35.50 -28.22
CA LEU A 8 23.39 -35.00 -27.64
C LEU A 8 24.52 -35.56 -28.49
N LEU A 9 24.84 -34.86 -29.57
CA LEU A 9 26.18 -34.66 -30.14
C LEU A 9 26.01 -33.99 -31.51
N LEU A 10 26.74 -32.88 -31.67
CA LEU A 10 27.11 -32.20 -32.91
C LEU A 10 26.10 -31.21 -33.51
N GLY A 11 26.36 -29.94 -33.20
CA GLY A 11 26.16 -28.82 -34.12
C GLY A 11 25.18 -27.77 -33.62
N THR A 12 25.70 -26.66 -33.08
CA THR A 12 25.84 -25.39 -33.83
C THR A 12 26.37 -24.28 -32.93
N SER A 13 27.37 -23.57 -33.44
CA SER A 13 27.57 -22.12 -33.39
C SER A 13 27.09 -21.37 -32.13
N ALA A 14 28.04 -21.05 -31.24
CA ALA A 14 27.89 -19.92 -30.32
C ALA A 14 28.46 -18.66 -30.95
N VAL A 15 27.63 -17.63 -30.92
CA VAL A 15 27.83 -16.28 -31.42
C VAL A 15 28.93 -15.58 -30.64
N LEU A 16 29.72 -14.84 -31.42
CA LEU A 16 30.74 -13.88 -31.04
C LEU A 16 30.15 -12.78 -30.13
N LEU A 17 30.46 -12.82 -28.83
CA LEU A 17 30.30 -11.67 -27.93
C LEU A 17 31.67 -11.05 -27.67
N LEU A 18 31.76 -9.75 -27.92
CA LEU A 18 32.93 -8.91 -27.67
C LEU A 18 33.45 -9.08 -26.23
N ILE A 19 34.66 -9.61 -26.07
CA ILE A 19 35.52 -9.29 -24.93
C ILE A 19 36.87 -8.85 -25.47
N THR A 20 36.99 -7.54 -25.68
CA THR A 20 38.26 -6.83 -25.67
C THR A 20 38.90 -6.94 -24.29
N GLY A 21 40.07 -7.57 -24.19
CA GLY A 21 41.07 -7.24 -23.17
C GLY A 21 40.79 -7.67 -21.72
N ILE A 22 40.35 -8.91 -21.47
CA ILE A 22 40.41 -9.49 -20.11
C ILE A 22 41.54 -10.51 -20.09
N THR A 23 42.70 -10.09 -19.59
CA THR A 23 43.68 -11.01 -19.03
C THR A 23 43.05 -11.65 -17.80
N PHE A 24 42.84 -12.97 -17.80
CA PHE A 24 42.56 -13.69 -16.57
C PHE A 24 43.79 -13.56 -15.67
N SER A 25 43.71 -12.75 -14.62
CA SER A 25 44.64 -12.89 -13.49
C SER A 25 44.26 -14.19 -12.81
N VAL A 26 45.14 -15.19 -12.88
CA VAL A 26 45.04 -16.35 -12.00
C VAL A 26 45.21 -15.82 -10.58
N GLN A 27 44.11 -15.77 -9.82
CA GLN A 27 44.16 -15.37 -8.42
C GLN A 27 44.93 -16.46 -7.66
N ALA A 28 45.87 -16.05 -6.80
CA ALA A 28 46.60 -16.98 -5.94
C ALA A 28 45.62 -17.71 -5.01
N GLN A 29 45.89 -18.99 -4.73
CA GLN A 29 45.10 -19.76 -3.76
C GLN A 29 45.28 -19.18 -2.35
N GLU A 30 44.20 -18.95 -1.62
CA GLU A 30 44.30 -18.69 -0.17
C GLU A 30 44.52 -20.00 0.58
N LEU A 31 45.54 -20.04 1.44
CA LEU A 31 45.83 -21.17 2.31
C LEU A 31 44.91 -21.12 3.53
N ASN A 32 44.35 -22.28 3.88
CA ASN A 32 43.50 -22.44 5.04
C ASN A 32 44.34 -22.47 6.32
N THR A 33 43.90 -21.76 7.36
CA THR A 33 44.56 -21.81 8.68
C THR A 33 44.33 -23.16 9.32
N VAL A 34 45.41 -23.88 9.65
CA VAL A 34 45.37 -25.14 10.43
C VAL A 34 45.28 -24.81 11.92
N TRP A 35 46.15 -23.91 12.38
CA TRP A 35 46.10 -23.32 13.71
C TRP A 35 46.85 -21.99 13.70
N GLU A 36 46.51 -21.10 14.63
CA GLU A 36 47.24 -19.85 14.83
C GLU A 36 47.32 -19.55 16.33
N ARG A 37 48.49 -19.08 16.78
CA ARG A 37 48.75 -18.56 18.12
C ARG A 37 49.33 -17.16 17.98
N THR A 38 48.47 -16.23 17.59
CA THR A 38 48.86 -14.90 17.10
C THR A 38 48.22 -13.77 17.91
N SER A 39 48.66 -12.54 17.66
CA SER A 39 48.06 -11.31 18.21
C SER A 39 46.86 -10.78 17.41
N ARG A 40 46.44 -11.47 16.34
CA ARG A 40 45.38 -11.05 15.42
C ARG A 40 44.00 -11.07 16.10
N THR A 41 43.18 -10.05 15.86
CA THR A 41 41.78 -10.04 16.31
C THR A 41 41.02 -11.20 15.66
N GLY A 42 40.41 -12.06 16.48
CA GLY A 42 39.69 -13.25 16.02
C GLY A 42 40.56 -14.49 15.78
N ALA A 43 41.84 -14.46 16.18
CA ALA A 43 42.66 -15.67 16.25
C ALA A 43 42.05 -16.70 17.22
N ALA A 44 42.10 -17.98 16.85
CA ALA A 44 41.55 -19.07 17.65
C ALA A 44 42.23 -19.18 19.03
N GLU A 45 43.55 -18.96 19.09
CA GLU A 45 44.33 -19.00 20.32
C GLU A 45 45.23 -17.75 20.44
N PRO A 46 45.43 -17.20 21.65
CA PRO A 46 46.28 -16.04 21.86
C PRO A 46 47.76 -16.39 21.70
N LEU A 47 48.60 -15.36 21.59
CA LEU A 47 50.05 -15.47 21.68
C LEU A 47 50.48 -16.36 22.87
N PRO A 48 51.45 -17.29 22.67
CA PRO A 48 51.97 -18.10 23.77
C PRO A 48 52.50 -17.21 24.90
N SER A 49 52.24 -17.58 26.15
CA SER A 49 52.67 -16.79 27.32
C SER A 49 54.20 -16.65 27.44
N TRP A 50 54.95 -17.58 26.83
CA TRP A 50 56.41 -17.52 26.74
C TRP A 50 56.93 -16.67 25.57
N PHE A 51 56.07 -16.32 24.62
CA PHE A 51 56.45 -15.61 23.41
C PHE A 51 56.73 -14.14 23.72
N THR A 52 58.01 -13.79 23.79
CA THR A 52 58.43 -12.39 24.02
C THR A 52 58.61 -11.70 22.66
N VAL A 53 57.74 -10.74 22.36
CA VAL A 53 57.77 -9.93 21.12
C VAL A 53 59.17 -9.35 20.85
N GLY A 54 59.72 -9.64 19.68
CA GLY A 54 61.05 -9.21 19.24
C GLY A 54 62.22 -10.10 19.69
N TRP A 55 61.98 -11.13 20.51
CA TRP A 55 63.01 -11.98 21.09
C TRP A 55 63.01 -13.43 20.62
N VAL A 56 61.88 -13.96 20.19
CA VAL A 56 61.82 -15.27 19.52
C VAL A 56 62.29 -15.09 18.08
N ARG A 57 63.25 -15.91 17.64
CA ARG A 57 63.93 -15.84 16.34
C ARG A 57 64.27 -17.24 15.86
N GLY A 58 64.32 -17.42 14.55
CA GLY A 58 64.62 -18.72 13.96
C GLY A 58 63.55 -19.75 14.24
N MET A 59 63.22 -20.55 13.24
CA MET A 59 62.28 -21.64 13.40
C MET A 59 62.54 -22.65 12.32
N ASP A 60 62.66 -23.91 12.73
CA ASP A 60 62.75 -25.01 11.78
C ASP A 60 61.89 -26.21 12.20
N LEU A 61 61.57 -27.04 11.22
CA LEU A 61 60.74 -28.23 11.38
C LEU A 61 61.63 -29.48 11.43
N HIS A 62 61.45 -30.31 12.46
CA HIS A 62 62.02 -31.65 12.49
C HIS A 62 61.01 -32.66 13.03
N GLY A 63 60.77 -33.72 12.25
CA GLY A 63 59.74 -34.72 12.56
C GLY A 63 58.35 -34.08 12.65
N GLU A 64 57.65 -34.31 13.76
CA GLU A 64 56.32 -33.76 14.03
C GLU A 64 56.34 -32.42 14.79
N ASN A 65 57.53 -31.83 14.98
CA ASN A 65 57.73 -30.69 15.87
C ASN A 65 58.39 -29.49 15.18
N LEU A 66 57.98 -28.30 15.60
CA LEU A 66 58.62 -27.02 15.29
C LEU A 66 59.51 -26.60 16.45
N TYR A 67 60.71 -26.11 16.13
CA TYR A 67 61.67 -25.63 17.11
C TYR A 67 61.96 -24.16 16.87
N ALA A 68 61.85 -23.32 17.90
CA ALA A 68 62.12 -21.89 17.79
C ALA A 68 63.10 -21.41 18.86
N ALA A 69 64.03 -20.50 18.50
CA ALA A 69 65.00 -19.99 19.46
C ALA A 69 64.42 -18.81 20.26
N ASP A 70 64.07 -19.07 21.52
CA ASP A 70 63.58 -18.07 22.46
C ASP A 70 64.75 -17.44 23.22
N ARG A 71 65.25 -16.33 22.68
CA ARG A 71 66.38 -15.59 23.23
C ARG A 71 66.08 -14.94 24.59
N ALA A 72 64.83 -14.54 24.82
CA ALA A 72 64.45 -13.86 26.06
C ALA A 72 64.56 -14.80 27.26
N ASN A 73 64.17 -16.06 27.06
CA ASN A 73 64.20 -17.07 28.11
C ASN A 73 65.41 -18.01 28.02
N SER A 74 66.25 -17.86 26.98
CA SER A 74 67.40 -18.74 26.71
C SER A 74 66.99 -20.20 26.61
N GLN A 75 65.97 -20.49 25.80
CA GLN A 75 65.41 -21.82 25.59
C GLN A 75 65.16 -22.08 24.11
N ILE A 76 65.26 -23.34 23.69
CA ILE A 76 64.70 -23.80 22.43
C ILE A 76 63.27 -24.26 22.73
N ARG A 77 62.28 -23.59 22.12
CA ARG A 77 60.86 -23.89 22.26
C ARG A 77 60.49 -24.99 21.29
N VAL A 78 59.65 -25.92 21.73
CA VAL A 78 59.18 -27.02 20.88
C VAL A 78 57.67 -26.98 20.84
N LEU A 79 57.10 -27.01 19.64
CA LEU A 79 55.66 -27.04 19.41
C LEU A 79 55.31 -28.22 18.51
N ASN A 80 54.16 -28.83 18.72
CA ASN A 80 53.65 -29.85 17.80
C ASN A 80 53.20 -29.16 16.50
N ALA A 81 53.73 -29.60 15.37
CA ALA A 81 53.51 -28.97 14.08
C ALA A 81 52.04 -29.05 13.62
N ALA A 82 51.32 -30.13 13.97
CA ALA A 82 49.93 -30.31 13.55
C ALA A 82 48.93 -29.47 14.36
N THR A 83 49.24 -29.13 15.62
CA THR A 83 48.27 -28.53 16.55
C THR A 83 48.70 -27.18 17.14
N GLY A 84 49.97 -26.81 17.02
CA GLY A 84 50.52 -25.60 17.64
C GLY A 84 50.68 -25.68 19.16
N ALA A 85 50.40 -26.84 19.77
CA ALA A 85 50.52 -27.06 21.21
C ALA A 85 51.99 -27.12 21.65
N ASP A 86 52.28 -26.60 22.84
CA ASP A 86 53.64 -26.65 23.42
C ASP A 86 54.02 -28.12 23.77
N VAL A 87 55.20 -28.55 23.33
CA VAL A 87 55.73 -29.90 23.56
C VAL A 87 56.88 -29.84 24.57
N THR A 88 56.80 -30.69 25.60
CA THR A 88 57.91 -30.87 26.54
C THR A 88 58.75 -32.07 26.14
N LEU A 89 60.00 -31.83 25.74
CA LEU A 89 60.93 -32.90 25.40
C LEU A 89 61.27 -33.75 26.63
N ALA A 90 61.48 -35.05 26.41
CA ALA A 90 61.95 -35.96 27.44
C ALA A 90 63.31 -35.54 28.00
N THR A 91 64.18 -34.99 27.14
CA THR A 91 65.45 -34.36 27.52
C THR A 91 65.50 -32.98 26.86
N PRO A 92 65.41 -31.86 27.60
CA PRO A 92 65.55 -30.53 27.03
C PRO A 92 66.96 -30.27 26.49
N TYR A 93 67.09 -29.34 25.53
CA TYR A 93 68.40 -28.85 25.09
C TYR A 93 69.14 -28.16 26.24
N ASP A 94 70.33 -28.66 26.57
CA ASP A 94 71.25 -28.03 27.51
C ASP A 94 72.05 -26.95 26.80
N LEU A 95 71.70 -25.71 27.11
CA LEU A 95 72.32 -24.51 26.55
C LEU A 95 73.47 -23.99 27.42
N THR A 96 73.89 -24.76 28.43
CA THR A 96 75.05 -24.43 29.26
C THR A 96 76.30 -24.38 28.40
N GLY A 97 76.89 -23.18 28.29
CA GLY A 97 78.08 -22.94 27.46
C GLY A 97 77.78 -22.36 26.08
N VAL A 98 76.52 -22.27 25.66
CA VAL A 98 76.11 -21.48 24.49
C VAL A 98 76.27 -20.00 24.84
N ALA A 99 77.32 -19.37 24.33
CA ALA A 99 77.70 -18.00 24.63
C ALA A 99 78.42 -17.33 23.44
N GLY A 100 78.72 -16.03 23.57
CA GLY A 100 79.44 -15.27 22.54
C GLY A 100 78.51 -14.54 21.56
N GLY A 101 79.09 -13.65 20.75
CA GLY A 101 78.31 -12.77 19.85
C GLY A 101 77.65 -11.58 20.57
N THR A 102 76.79 -10.89 19.83
CA THR A 102 75.84 -9.87 20.33
C THR A 102 74.66 -10.53 21.06
N TYR A 103 74.15 -11.66 20.56
CA TYR A 103 73.22 -12.54 21.27
C TYR A 103 73.70 -13.98 21.15
N ALA A 104 73.66 -14.73 22.26
CA ALA A 104 74.23 -16.08 22.36
C ALA A 104 73.54 -17.13 21.47
N MET A 105 72.28 -16.89 21.11
CA MET A 105 71.50 -17.68 20.15
C MET A 105 70.64 -16.72 19.33
N ASN A 106 70.36 -17.08 18.08
CA ASN A 106 69.50 -16.28 17.23
C ASN A 106 68.74 -17.09 16.19
N ASP A 107 69.31 -18.18 15.68
CA ASP A 107 68.64 -18.99 14.68
C ASP A 107 68.92 -20.49 14.92
N ILE A 108 67.96 -21.34 14.55
CA ILE A 108 68.02 -22.79 14.70
C ILE A 108 67.55 -23.45 13.40
N GLU A 109 68.31 -24.44 12.94
CA GLU A 109 68.03 -25.22 11.73
C GLU A 109 68.39 -26.69 11.97
N PHE A 110 67.80 -27.61 11.23
CA PHE A 110 68.08 -29.03 11.28
C PHE A 110 68.67 -29.52 9.96
N SER A 111 69.58 -30.48 10.02
CA SER A 111 69.92 -31.30 8.86
C SER A 111 68.81 -32.30 8.55
N ASP A 112 68.83 -32.86 7.34
CA ASP A 112 67.83 -33.85 6.89
C ASP A 112 67.82 -35.10 7.79
N ASP A 113 68.96 -35.43 8.43
CA ASP A 113 69.11 -36.53 9.38
C ASP A 113 68.90 -36.14 10.86
N GLY A 114 68.42 -34.92 11.12
CA GLY A 114 67.95 -34.50 12.44
C GLY A 114 69.02 -33.95 13.39
N VAL A 115 70.17 -33.53 12.88
CA VAL A 115 71.17 -32.81 13.68
C VAL A 115 70.71 -31.35 13.82
N ALA A 116 70.47 -30.91 15.05
CA ALA A 116 70.09 -29.54 15.33
C ALA A 116 71.32 -28.63 15.31
N PHE A 117 71.28 -27.51 14.61
CA PHE A 117 72.29 -26.46 14.56
C PHE A 117 71.74 -25.18 15.18
N LEU A 118 72.49 -24.55 16.08
CA LEU A 118 72.14 -23.29 16.73
C LEU A 118 73.23 -22.26 16.48
N GLY A 119 72.87 -21.15 15.84
CA GLY A 119 73.76 -20.03 15.56
C GLY A 119 73.54 -18.87 16.53
N ASN A 120 74.61 -18.20 16.94
CA ASN A 120 74.53 -16.93 17.65
C ASN A 120 74.34 -15.74 16.69
N LEU A 121 74.02 -14.54 17.17
CA LEU A 121 74.07 -13.32 16.33
C LEU A 121 75.31 -12.53 16.68
N THR A 122 76.13 -12.14 15.70
CA THR A 122 77.20 -11.16 15.89
C THR A 122 77.07 -9.99 14.92
N THR A 123 77.24 -8.77 15.43
CA THR A 123 77.32 -7.54 14.63
C THR A 123 78.71 -7.27 14.06
N ASN A 124 79.75 -7.93 14.59
CA ASN A 124 81.13 -7.75 14.16
C ASN A 124 81.96 -9.01 14.46
N ALA A 125 81.97 -9.93 13.50
CA ALA A 125 82.68 -11.21 13.55
C ALA A 125 84.22 -11.11 13.63
N SER A 126 84.81 -9.93 13.45
CA SER A 126 86.26 -9.72 13.63
C SER A 126 86.67 -9.52 15.11
N THR A 127 85.73 -9.08 15.95
CA THR A 127 85.96 -8.84 17.39
C THR A 127 85.09 -9.68 18.31
N SER A 128 83.96 -10.19 17.80
CA SER A 128 83.04 -11.07 18.51
C SER A 128 82.62 -12.18 17.53
N PRO A 129 83.26 -13.36 17.57
CA PRO A 129 83.06 -14.40 16.56
C PRO A 129 81.60 -14.86 16.43
N PHE A 130 81.27 -15.41 15.26
CA PHE A 130 80.05 -16.20 15.09
C PHE A 130 80.31 -17.62 15.61
N HIS A 131 79.38 -18.14 16.39
CA HIS A 131 79.43 -19.47 16.97
C HIS A 131 78.28 -20.31 16.42
N LEU A 132 78.61 -21.51 15.97
CA LEU A 132 77.65 -22.51 15.53
C LEU A 132 77.78 -23.73 16.44
N TYR A 133 76.72 -24.12 17.13
CA TYR A 133 76.64 -25.28 18.02
C TYR A 133 75.77 -26.35 17.37
N TRP A 134 76.05 -27.64 17.56
CA TRP A 134 75.14 -28.67 17.05
C TRP A 134 74.98 -29.89 17.96
N TRP A 135 73.82 -30.55 17.85
CA TRP A 135 73.43 -31.73 18.61
C TRP A 135 73.12 -32.88 17.66
N SER A 136 73.80 -34.02 17.85
CA SER A 136 73.55 -35.25 17.08
C SER A 136 72.30 -36.03 17.52
N THR A 137 71.65 -35.59 18.60
CA THR A 137 70.38 -36.14 19.11
C THR A 137 69.47 -35.00 19.55
N GLU A 138 68.16 -35.22 19.52
CA GLU A 138 67.19 -34.24 20.01
C GLU A 138 67.36 -34.00 21.53
N GLY A 139 67.73 -32.77 21.90
CA GLY A 139 67.95 -32.37 23.29
C GLY A 139 69.29 -32.81 23.88
N GLY A 140 69.51 -32.50 25.16
CA GLY A 140 70.77 -32.79 25.87
C GLY A 140 71.88 -31.78 25.58
N THR A 141 73.14 -32.13 25.86
CA THR A 141 74.32 -31.28 25.63
C THR A 141 74.72 -31.26 24.16
N TYR A 142 75.17 -30.11 23.65
CA TYR A 142 75.65 -30.04 22.26
C TYR A 142 76.85 -30.98 22.06
N THR A 143 76.91 -31.57 20.88
CA THR A 143 77.94 -32.53 20.48
C THR A 143 79.27 -31.82 20.28
N ASP A 144 79.27 -30.71 19.55
CA ASP A 144 80.46 -29.89 19.30
C ASP A 144 80.06 -28.48 18.80
N SER A 145 81.04 -27.60 18.58
CA SER A 145 80.83 -26.23 18.13
C SER A 145 81.94 -25.72 17.21
N LEU A 146 81.60 -24.77 16.33
CA LEU A 146 82.53 -24.11 15.43
C LEU A 146 82.54 -22.61 15.69
N VAL A 147 83.74 -22.02 15.74
CA VAL A 147 83.95 -20.58 15.91
C VAL A 147 84.46 -19.97 14.60
N ILE A 148 83.71 -19.03 14.05
CA ILE A 148 84.01 -18.35 12.80
C ILE A 148 84.42 -16.90 13.10
N THR A 149 85.68 -16.58 12.83
CA THR A 149 86.23 -15.22 12.93
C THR A 149 86.57 -14.70 11.54
N THR A 150 86.20 -13.46 11.27
CA THR A 150 86.43 -12.84 9.94
C THR A 150 87.53 -11.78 10.04
N SER A 151 88.19 -11.48 8.93
CA SER A 151 89.27 -10.47 8.90
C SER A 151 88.78 -9.02 8.92
N THR A 152 87.47 -8.81 8.73
CA THR A 152 86.81 -7.49 8.65
C THR A 152 85.50 -7.51 9.42
N ALA A 153 85.02 -6.36 9.88
CA ALA A 153 83.75 -6.27 10.59
C ALA A 153 82.58 -6.73 9.70
N GLN A 154 81.98 -7.87 10.05
CA GLN A 154 80.88 -8.51 9.33
C GLN A 154 79.80 -8.95 10.32
N ARG A 155 78.54 -8.75 9.95
CA ARG A 155 77.38 -9.20 10.71
C ARG A 155 76.93 -10.58 10.22
N LEU A 156 76.94 -11.57 11.12
CA LEU A 156 76.66 -12.97 10.85
C LEU A 156 75.63 -13.50 11.84
N GLY A 157 74.84 -14.47 11.41
CA GLY A 157 73.89 -15.16 12.29
C GLY A 157 72.56 -14.46 12.47
N ASP A 158 72.21 -13.50 11.59
CA ASP A 158 70.83 -13.04 11.47
C ASP A 158 69.92 -14.21 11.13
N LYS A 159 70.36 -15.01 10.14
CA LYS A 159 69.86 -16.32 9.78
C LYS A 159 70.99 -17.17 9.18
N PHE A 160 70.79 -18.48 9.10
CA PHE A 160 71.57 -19.40 8.28
C PHE A 160 70.66 -20.54 7.85
N THR A 161 71.05 -21.29 6.82
CA THR A 161 70.26 -22.43 6.35
C THR A 161 71.12 -23.68 6.34
N VAL A 162 70.56 -24.79 6.81
CA VAL A 162 71.18 -26.11 6.78
C VAL A 162 70.43 -26.96 5.75
N VAL A 163 71.17 -27.61 4.87
CA VAL A 163 70.62 -28.59 3.92
C VAL A 163 71.51 -29.83 3.90
N GLY A 164 70.95 -30.99 3.59
CA GLY A 164 71.69 -32.25 3.49
C GLY A 164 71.84 -32.94 4.84
N SER A 165 72.52 -34.08 4.84
CA SER A 165 72.70 -34.93 6.02
C SER A 165 74.13 -34.89 6.55
N VAL A 166 74.29 -34.87 7.88
CA VAL A 166 75.61 -34.90 8.52
C VAL A 166 76.24 -36.29 8.38
N SER A 167 75.42 -37.33 8.55
CA SER A 167 75.86 -38.74 8.55
C SER A 167 76.43 -39.22 7.22
N ASP A 168 76.01 -38.64 6.09
CA ASP A 168 76.49 -38.99 4.74
C ASP A 168 77.48 -37.96 4.14
N ASN A 169 77.85 -36.93 4.90
CA ASN A 169 78.73 -35.81 4.50
C ASN A 169 78.16 -34.92 3.38
N THR A 170 76.84 -34.88 3.20
CA THR A 170 76.20 -33.94 2.26
C THR A 170 75.79 -32.63 2.90
N VAL A 171 75.90 -32.50 4.24
CA VAL A 171 75.51 -31.29 4.98
C VAL A 171 76.26 -30.05 4.49
N GLU A 172 75.49 -28.99 4.24
CA GLU A 172 75.96 -27.65 3.94
C GLU A 172 75.31 -26.64 4.89
N VAL A 173 76.11 -25.78 5.52
CA VAL A 173 75.60 -24.67 6.34
C VAL A 173 75.87 -23.36 5.63
N TRP A 174 74.82 -22.73 5.12
CA TRP A 174 74.85 -21.49 4.35
C TRP A 174 74.63 -20.29 5.27
N ILE A 175 75.65 -19.47 5.44
CA ILE A 175 75.66 -18.34 6.38
C ILE A 175 75.86 -17.04 5.60
N PRO A 176 74.80 -16.26 5.36
CA PRO A 176 74.90 -15.00 4.66
C PRO A 176 75.47 -13.89 5.57
N VAL A 177 76.24 -12.98 4.99
CA VAL A 177 76.74 -11.78 5.66
C VAL A 177 75.76 -10.64 5.45
N ALA A 178 75.10 -10.20 6.52
CA ALA A 178 74.15 -9.11 6.45
C ALA A 178 74.83 -7.75 6.21
N THR A 179 74.14 -6.83 5.52
CA THR A 179 74.61 -5.46 5.23
C THR A 179 75.94 -5.40 4.44
N SER A 180 76.22 -6.42 3.63
CA SER A 180 77.46 -6.52 2.84
C SER A 180 77.30 -6.01 1.39
N ASP A 181 78.38 -5.43 0.87
CA ASP A 181 78.51 -4.95 -0.52
C ASP A 181 79.98 -5.14 -1.01
N PRO A 182 80.25 -6.02 -2.00
CA PRO A 182 79.30 -6.98 -2.57
C PRO A 182 78.86 -8.00 -1.51
N GLY A 183 77.70 -8.60 -1.71
CA GLY A 183 77.14 -9.63 -0.84
C GLY A 183 78.06 -10.82 -0.68
N ILE A 184 78.13 -11.37 0.54
CA ILE A 184 79.01 -12.50 0.87
C ILE A 184 78.18 -13.60 1.54
N ILE A 185 78.42 -14.85 1.16
CA ILE A 185 77.88 -16.03 1.83
C ILE A 185 79.04 -16.97 2.17
N TYR A 186 79.08 -17.44 3.41
CA TYR A 186 79.95 -18.55 3.82
C TYR A 186 79.18 -19.85 3.71
N VAL A 187 79.77 -20.85 3.05
CA VAL A 187 79.22 -22.20 2.99
C VAL A 187 80.17 -23.12 3.72
N LEU A 188 79.68 -23.75 4.78
CA LEU A 188 80.43 -24.72 5.56
C LEU A 188 80.09 -26.13 5.07
N THR A 189 81.12 -26.93 4.81
CA THR A 189 80.96 -28.34 4.45
C THR A 189 81.90 -29.19 5.30
N THR A 190 81.57 -30.48 5.45
CA THR A 190 82.40 -31.45 6.18
C THR A 190 82.52 -32.73 5.36
N ALA A 191 83.65 -33.41 5.45
CA ALA A 191 83.88 -34.71 4.83
C ALA A 191 84.02 -35.84 5.86
N ASP A 192 83.85 -35.50 7.15
CA ASP A 192 84.07 -36.37 8.30
C ASP A 192 83.00 -36.18 9.40
N GLN A 193 81.75 -36.01 8.97
CA GLN A 193 80.54 -35.95 9.82
C GLN A 193 80.61 -34.85 10.90
N GLY A 194 81.21 -33.71 10.54
CA GLY A 194 81.28 -32.51 11.40
C GLY A 194 82.50 -32.45 12.30
N ALA A 195 83.43 -33.41 12.24
CA ALA A 195 84.66 -33.36 13.03
C ALA A 195 85.63 -32.26 12.52
N THR A 196 85.66 -32.00 11.21
CA THR A 196 86.34 -30.86 10.60
C THR A 196 85.44 -30.16 9.59
N TRP A 197 85.59 -28.83 9.50
CA TRP A 197 84.77 -27.98 8.64
C TRP A 197 85.64 -27.22 7.65
N ASN A 198 85.23 -27.26 6.38
CA ASN A 198 85.76 -26.43 5.31
C ASN A 198 84.83 -25.22 5.13
N THR A 199 85.39 -24.01 5.15
CA THR A 199 84.66 -22.79 4.87
C THR A 199 84.97 -22.30 3.48
N GLU A 200 83.95 -22.23 2.63
CA GLU A 200 84.03 -21.65 1.30
C GLU A 200 83.28 -20.33 1.26
N THR A 201 83.71 -19.42 0.38
CA THR A 201 83.10 -18.08 0.27
C THR A 201 82.50 -17.92 -1.13
N ILE A 202 81.23 -17.50 -1.18
CA ILE A 202 80.57 -17.02 -2.40
C ILE A 202 80.50 -15.50 -2.31
N THR A 203 80.90 -14.82 -3.37
CA THR A 203 80.80 -13.36 -3.50
C THR A 203 79.83 -13.02 -4.61
N LEU A 204 78.79 -12.24 -4.31
CA LEU A 204 77.78 -11.86 -5.27
C LEU A 204 78.36 -10.90 -6.34
N SER A 205 77.95 -11.08 -7.58
CA SER A 205 78.43 -10.31 -8.73
C SER A 205 77.30 -10.05 -9.74
N GLY A 206 77.44 -8.99 -10.54
CA GLY A 206 76.41 -8.53 -11.48
C GLY A 206 75.62 -7.35 -10.93
N THR A 207 74.29 -7.40 -11.03
CA THR A 207 73.36 -6.40 -10.47
C THR A 207 72.76 -6.89 -9.15
N ASN A 208 72.23 -5.98 -8.31
CA ASN A 208 71.61 -6.29 -7.01
C ASN A 208 72.54 -6.98 -5.98
N VAL A 209 73.84 -6.69 -6.03
CA VAL A 209 74.86 -7.32 -5.16
C VAL A 209 74.85 -6.81 -3.71
N VAL A 210 74.03 -5.81 -3.37
CA VAL A 210 73.93 -5.27 -2.01
C VAL A 210 72.89 -6.07 -1.24
N VAL A 211 73.28 -6.58 -0.07
CA VAL A 211 72.39 -7.40 0.76
C VAL A 211 71.98 -6.64 2.02
N GLY A 212 70.68 -6.58 2.30
CA GLY A 212 70.10 -5.84 3.43
C GLY A 212 70.42 -6.43 4.82
N GLY A 213 69.83 -5.88 5.88
CA GLY A 213 69.86 -6.48 7.22
C GLY A 213 68.88 -7.66 7.35
N ASN A 214 69.03 -8.50 8.39
CA ASN A 214 68.21 -9.71 8.58
C ASN A 214 68.22 -10.63 7.33
N THR A 215 69.41 -10.89 6.80
CA THR A 215 69.59 -11.62 5.55
C THR A 215 69.30 -13.10 5.70
N ASP A 216 68.67 -13.65 4.68
CA ASP A 216 68.37 -15.07 4.53
C ASP A 216 68.90 -15.60 3.20
N VAL A 217 69.30 -16.87 3.14
CA VAL A 217 69.76 -17.54 1.92
C VAL A 217 69.22 -18.96 1.88
N THR A 218 68.60 -19.35 0.76
CA THR A 218 68.09 -20.71 0.60
C THR A 218 68.59 -21.30 -0.73
N PRO A 219 69.35 -22.40 -0.72
CA PRO A 219 69.75 -23.08 -1.94
C PRO A 219 68.56 -23.87 -2.52
N LEU A 220 68.46 -23.96 -3.85
CA LEU A 220 67.42 -24.74 -4.52
C LEU A 220 67.66 -26.27 -4.46
N GLY A 221 68.85 -26.69 -4.07
CA GLY A 221 69.22 -28.11 -3.94
C GLY A 221 70.56 -28.31 -3.24
N LEU A 222 71.05 -29.56 -3.20
CA LEU A 222 72.30 -29.92 -2.53
C LEU A 222 73.54 -29.75 -3.44
N GLY A 223 74.70 -29.56 -2.81
CA GLY A 223 76.02 -29.80 -3.43
C GLY A 223 76.70 -28.58 -4.05
N ARG A 224 76.47 -27.36 -3.54
CA ARG A 224 76.94 -26.06 -4.08
C ARG A 224 76.73 -25.84 -5.59
N SER A 225 76.06 -26.74 -6.29
CA SER A 225 75.89 -26.74 -7.74
C SER A 225 74.54 -26.15 -8.13
N SER A 226 73.61 -26.08 -7.18
CA SER A 226 72.32 -25.43 -7.34
C SER A 226 72.46 -23.91 -7.29
N ASP A 227 71.54 -23.25 -7.99
CA ASP A 227 71.24 -21.85 -7.75
C ASP A 227 70.69 -21.66 -6.33
N PHE A 228 70.69 -20.42 -5.85
CA PHE A 228 70.15 -20.07 -4.55
C PHE A 228 69.43 -18.73 -4.60
N TYR A 229 68.51 -18.53 -3.68
CA TYR A 229 67.90 -17.24 -3.42
C TYR A 229 68.53 -16.61 -2.20
N ILE A 230 68.84 -15.31 -2.27
CA ILE A 230 69.26 -14.51 -1.13
C ILE A 230 68.38 -13.27 -1.04
N GLY A 231 67.96 -12.93 0.18
CA GLY A 231 67.05 -11.82 0.45
C GLY A 231 67.27 -11.23 1.84
N GLY A 232 66.65 -10.09 2.11
CA GLY A 232 66.81 -9.37 3.37
C GLY A 232 65.89 -8.18 3.46
N ASN A 233 65.98 -7.43 4.56
CA ASN A 233 65.14 -6.27 4.76
C ASN A 233 65.34 -5.23 3.65
N SER A 234 64.23 -4.74 3.09
CA SER A 234 64.18 -3.75 1.99
C SER A 234 64.82 -4.20 0.66
N SER A 235 65.04 -5.49 0.46
CA SER A 235 65.50 -6.09 -0.81
C SER A 235 64.60 -7.28 -1.17
N ALA A 236 64.05 -7.28 -2.38
CA ALA A 236 63.39 -8.48 -2.92
C ALA A 236 64.38 -9.65 -2.98
N PRO A 237 63.96 -10.88 -2.67
CA PRO A 237 64.78 -12.06 -2.90
C PRO A 237 65.28 -12.09 -4.34
N ALA A 238 66.56 -12.38 -4.52
CA ALA A 238 67.19 -12.43 -5.83
C ALA A 238 67.82 -13.80 -6.03
N ARG A 239 67.64 -14.35 -7.24
CA ARG A 239 68.26 -15.61 -7.64
C ARG A 239 69.68 -15.37 -8.10
N TYR A 240 70.58 -16.21 -7.63
CA TYR A 240 71.99 -16.26 -8.04
C TYR A 240 72.36 -17.67 -8.46
N THR A 241 73.26 -17.77 -9.42
CA THR A 241 73.88 -19.06 -9.76
C THR A 241 74.72 -19.57 -8.60
N SER A 242 75.02 -20.87 -8.57
CA SER A 242 75.94 -21.52 -7.62
C SER A 242 77.28 -20.79 -7.39
N THR A 243 77.74 -20.00 -8.35
CA THR A 243 79.00 -19.23 -8.27
C THR A 243 78.85 -17.80 -7.76
N GLY A 244 77.62 -17.32 -7.54
CA GLY A 244 77.33 -15.95 -7.10
C GLY A 244 77.07 -14.94 -8.22
N ALA A 245 76.84 -15.37 -9.47
CA ALA A 245 76.40 -14.46 -10.54
C ALA A 245 74.88 -14.25 -10.51
N PHE A 246 74.43 -12.99 -10.55
CA PHE A 246 73.01 -12.60 -10.55
C PHE A 246 72.25 -13.21 -11.73
N VAL A 247 71.06 -13.76 -11.45
CA VAL A 247 70.14 -14.32 -12.46
C VAL A 247 68.97 -13.35 -12.69
N ASP A 248 68.06 -13.23 -11.72
CA ASP A 248 66.92 -12.32 -11.81
C ASP A 248 66.27 -12.06 -10.43
N ASN A 249 65.48 -10.98 -10.34
CA ASN A 249 64.54 -10.69 -9.27
C ASN A 249 63.29 -9.94 -9.74
N SER A 250 63.03 -9.89 -11.06
CA SER A 250 62.16 -8.89 -11.71
C SER A 250 60.66 -8.99 -11.38
N THR A 251 60.17 -10.14 -10.91
CA THR A 251 58.74 -10.35 -10.56
C THR A 251 58.49 -10.56 -9.07
N LEU A 252 59.53 -10.58 -8.22
CA LEU A 252 59.42 -10.70 -6.78
C LEU A 252 59.29 -9.29 -6.15
N ALA A 253 58.18 -9.01 -5.46
CA ALA A 253 57.90 -7.66 -4.96
C ALA A 253 58.87 -7.21 -3.85
N SER A 254 59.21 -5.92 -3.81
CA SER A 254 60.29 -5.33 -3.00
C SER A 254 60.02 -5.11 -1.50
N ALA A 255 58.90 -5.59 -0.97
CA ALA A 255 58.63 -5.53 0.48
C ALA A 255 59.68 -6.36 1.27
N SER A 256 59.98 -6.03 2.54
CA SER A 256 61.01 -6.78 3.28
C SER A 256 60.57 -8.23 3.42
N ARG A 257 61.32 -9.13 2.79
CA ARG A 257 61.06 -10.55 2.69
C ARG A 257 62.28 -11.29 3.21
N ASN A 258 62.20 -11.75 4.45
CA ASN A 258 63.21 -12.55 5.14
C ASN A 258 62.50 -13.77 5.71
N GLY A 259 63.07 -14.97 5.61
CA GLY A 259 62.34 -16.21 5.92
C GLY A 259 61.94 -16.86 4.63
N MET A 260 62.85 -17.67 4.10
CA MET A 260 62.67 -18.33 2.83
C MET A 260 63.03 -19.81 2.92
N GLN A 261 62.23 -20.64 2.26
CA GLN A 261 62.59 -22.03 2.03
C GLN A 261 62.22 -22.42 0.60
N ALA A 262 63.18 -22.98 -0.11
CA ALA A 262 62.93 -23.64 -1.39
C ALA A 262 62.39 -25.06 -1.14
N PHE A 263 61.38 -25.46 -1.91
CA PHE A 263 60.82 -26.82 -1.84
C PHE A 263 60.30 -27.26 -3.22
N ALA A 264 60.22 -28.57 -3.44
CA ALA A 264 59.63 -29.13 -4.65
C ALA A 264 58.20 -29.58 -4.36
N TYR A 265 57.24 -29.16 -5.19
CA TYR A 265 55.83 -29.53 -5.08
C TYR A 265 55.23 -29.63 -6.48
N ASP A 266 54.40 -30.63 -6.74
CA ASP A 266 53.75 -30.87 -8.04
C ASP A 266 54.72 -30.77 -9.26
N SER A 267 55.88 -31.41 -9.15
CA SER A 267 56.94 -31.40 -10.18
C SER A 267 57.53 -30.02 -10.53
N LYS A 268 57.32 -29.01 -9.66
CA LYS A 268 57.78 -27.63 -9.82
C LYS A 268 58.64 -27.19 -8.63
N GLU A 269 59.54 -26.25 -8.88
CA GLU A 269 60.33 -25.60 -7.83
C GLU A 269 59.52 -24.44 -7.25
N HIS A 270 59.37 -24.44 -5.93
CA HIS A 270 58.65 -23.41 -5.21
C HIS A 270 59.54 -22.70 -4.18
N LEU A 271 59.18 -21.47 -3.87
CA LEU A 271 59.83 -20.66 -2.84
C LEU A 271 58.76 -20.14 -1.87
N ALA A 272 58.76 -20.63 -0.64
CA ALA A 272 57.98 -20.04 0.44
C ALA A 272 58.71 -18.82 0.99
N VAL A 273 58.01 -17.69 1.11
CA VAL A 273 58.62 -16.40 1.48
C VAL A 273 57.72 -15.69 2.48
N TYR A 274 58.24 -15.42 3.67
CA TYR A 274 57.62 -14.46 4.59
C TYR A 274 57.77 -13.05 4.03
N SER A 275 56.69 -12.28 4.05
CA SER A 275 56.64 -10.89 3.61
C SER A 275 55.91 -10.04 4.64
N TYR A 276 56.49 -8.88 4.96
CA TYR A 276 55.80 -7.85 5.75
C TYR A 276 55.23 -6.75 4.83
N ARG A 277 54.12 -6.10 5.22
CA ARG A 277 53.38 -5.12 4.38
C ARG A 277 52.92 -5.69 3.05
N ALA A 278 52.26 -6.85 3.13
CA ALA A 278 51.66 -7.54 1.99
C ALA A 278 50.60 -6.69 1.24
N ASP A 279 50.01 -5.70 1.91
CA ASP A 279 49.00 -4.77 1.41
C ASP A 279 49.55 -3.57 0.62
N GLY A 280 50.89 -3.37 0.61
CA GLY A 280 51.55 -2.29 -0.12
C GLY A 280 51.42 -0.89 0.48
N SER A 281 50.92 -0.75 1.71
CA SER A 281 50.69 0.57 2.32
C SER A 281 51.98 1.22 2.85
N GLY A 282 52.24 2.44 2.40
CA GLY A 282 53.39 3.24 2.81
C GLY A 282 53.16 3.94 4.15
N GLY A 283 53.40 3.24 5.26
CA GLY A 283 53.50 3.83 6.60
C GLY A 283 52.38 3.44 7.56
N GLY A 284 52.75 3.06 8.79
CA GLY A 284 51.82 2.73 9.88
C GLY A 284 51.48 1.24 10.00
N SER A 285 51.24 0.61 8.85
CA SER A 285 50.76 -0.76 8.70
C SER A 285 51.88 -1.81 8.74
N LYS A 286 51.76 -2.85 9.57
CA LYS A 286 52.84 -3.82 9.87
C LYS A 286 52.30 -5.24 10.15
N THR A 287 51.68 -5.85 9.16
CA THR A 287 51.22 -7.26 9.20
C THR A 287 52.13 -8.17 8.36
N GLY A 288 52.32 -9.41 8.83
CA GLY A 288 53.06 -10.47 8.13
C GLY A 288 52.16 -11.46 7.40
N LYS A 289 52.63 -11.97 6.26
CA LYS A 289 51.95 -13.00 5.43
C LYS A 289 53.00 -13.91 4.78
N ILE A 290 52.65 -15.15 4.47
CA ILE A 290 53.47 -16.03 3.65
C ILE A 290 52.97 -16.04 2.21
N TYR A 291 53.90 -15.94 1.27
CA TYR A 291 53.67 -16.17 -0.16
C TYR A 291 54.38 -17.42 -0.62
N ILE A 292 53.71 -18.22 -1.44
CA ILE A 292 54.30 -19.34 -2.17
C ILE A 292 54.46 -18.92 -3.62
N TYR A 293 55.71 -18.93 -4.09
CA TYR A 293 56.06 -18.66 -5.48
C TYR A 293 56.34 -19.96 -6.22
N ASP A 294 55.81 -20.11 -7.43
CA ASP A 294 56.39 -21.01 -8.43
C ASP A 294 57.61 -20.31 -9.03
N VAL A 295 58.80 -20.90 -8.85
CA VAL A 295 60.10 -20.40 -9.29
C VAL A 295 60.77 -21.30 -10.33
N SER A 296 59.99 -22.21 -10.93
CA SER A 296 60.45 -23.13 -11.97
C SER A 296 61.01 -22.37 -13.19
N ASP A 297 60.44 -21.20 -13.50
CA ASP A 297 61.05 -20.21 -14.39
C ASP A 297 61.86 -19.21 -13.56
N ALA A 298 63.19 -19.33 -13.65
CA ALA A 298 64.15 -18.46 -12.98
C ALA A 298 63.96 -16.96 -13.24
N THR A 299 63.31 -16.59 -14.35
CA THR A 299 63.13 -15.22 -14.84
C THR A 299 61.70 -14.72 -14.76
N ALA A 300 60.75 -15.58 -14.37
CA ALA A 300 59.35 -15.22 -14.20
C ALA A 300 58.68 -15.90 -13.00
N PRO A 301 59.18 -15.73 -11.76
CA PRO A 301 58.47 -16.18 -10.56
C PRO A 301 57.01 -15.68 -10.49
N THR A 302 56.08 -16.54 -10.09
CA THR A 302 54.65 -16.19 -9.92
C THR A 302 54.10 -16.64 -8.57
N ILE A 303 53.25 -15.82 -7.93
CA ILE A 303 52.56 -16.22 -6.70
C ILE A 303 51.49 -17.26 -7.05
N VAL A 304 51.53 -18.42 -6.39
CA VAL A 304 50.54 -19.50 -6.56
C VAL A 304 49.67 -19.70 -5.33
N ALA A 305 50.15 -19.34 -4.14
CA ALA A 305 49.35 -19.35 -2.92
C ALA A 305 49.79 -18.29 -1.90
N GLU A 306 48.90 -17.94 -0.97
CA GLU A 306 49.14 -16.98 0.10
C GLU A 306 48.39 -17.33 1.40
N SER A 307 48.99 -17.08 2.57
CA SER A 307 48.36 -17.36 3.88
C SER A 307 47.36 -16.29 4.31
N ALA A 308 46.58 -16.48 5.38
CA ALA A 308 45.96 -15.34 6.06
C ALA A 308 47.04 -14.39 6.66
N LEU A 309 46.66 -13.16 6.99
CA LEU A 309 47.52 -12.24 7.76
C LEU A 309 47.75 -12.78 9.17
N MET A 310 48.95 -12.63 9.70
CA MET A 310 49.31 -13.12 11.05
C MET A 310 49.11 -12.09 12.18
N GLY A 311 48.72 -10.86 11.86
CA GLY A 311 48.49 -9.80 12.83
C GLY A 311 47.60 -8.68 12.28
N ASP A 312 47.23 -7.73 13.13
CA ASP A 312 46.37 -6.60 12.77
C ASP A 312 47.18 -5.35 12.39
N ASP A 313 46.55 -4.45 11.64
CA ASP A 313 47.24 -3.35 10.97
C ASP A 313 47.61 -2.13 11.87
N THR A 314 47.84 -2.36 13.16
CA THR A 314 47.92 -1.30 14.18
C THR A 314 49.18 -1.33 15.04
N ASP A 315 50.15 -2.21 14.73
CA ASP A 315 51.30 -2.42 15.60
C ASP A 315 52.38 -1.29 15.54
N THR A 316 52.92 -0.90 16.70
CA THR A 316 53.94 0.12 16.91
C THR A 316 55.39 -0.40 16.89
N TYR A 317 55.66 -1.72 16.92
CA TYR A 317 57.03 -2.26 16.98
C TYR A 317 57.88 -2.02 15.71
N SER A 318 59.17 -1.69 15.86
CA SER A 318 60.03 -1.19 14.75
C SER A 318 60.84 -2.25 13.99
N SER A 319 60.93 -3.49 14.48
CA SER A 319 61.72 -4.56 13.87
C SER A 319 60.85 -5.72 13.43
N ILE A 320 60.87 -6.07 12.14
CA ILE A 320 60.00 -7.11 11.58
C ILE A 320 60.86 -8.13 10.85
N TYR A 321 60.59 -9.39 11.14
CA TYR A 321 61.31 -10.56 10.68
C TYR A 321 60.41 -11.78 10.83
N GLY A 322 60.57 -12.74 9.94
CA GLY A 322 59.84 -13.99 10.04
C GLY A 322 60.59 -15.19 9.47
N GLU A 323 59.96 -16.35 9.60
CA GLU A 323 60.37 -17.61 9.00
C GLU A 323 59.19 -18.24 8.28
N ALA A 324 59.50 -18.94 7.19
CA ALA A 324 58.59 -19.84 6.51
C ALA A 324 59.25 -21.22 6.47
N ARG A 325 58.54 -22.25 6.93
CA ARG A 325 58.95 -23.66 6.83
C ARG A 325 57.83 -24.48 6.24
N VAL A 326 58.16 -25.44 5.39
CA VAL A 326 57.22 -26.21 4.58
C VAL A 326 57.40 -27.69 4.88
N SER A 327 56.28 -28.39 5.08
CA SER A 327 56.21 -29.85 5.06
C SER A 327 55.30 -30.32 3.95
N LEU A 328 55.69 -31.41 3.28
CA LEU A 328 54.85 -32.09 2.31
C LEU A 328 54.06 -33.19 3.03
N ASN A 329 52.75 -33.19 2.85
CA ASN A 329 51.86 -34.19 3.43
C ASN A 329 51.77 -35.41 2.49
N GLU A 330 51.47 -36.59 3.05
CA GLU A 330 51.34 -37.83 2.27
C GLU A 330 50.18 -37.78 1.25
N ASP A 331 49.17 -36.94 1.50
CA ASP A 331 47.98 -36.77 0.66
C ASP A 331 48.19 -35.84 -0.54
N GLY A 332 49.41 -35.35 -0.76
CA GLY A 332 49.73 -34.43 -1.85
C GLY A 332 49.36 -32.98 -1.57
N THR A 333 49.02 -32.64 -0.33
CA THR A 333 48.95 -31.25 0.17
C THR A 333 50.27 -30.85 0.84
N TYR A 334 50.41 -29.59 1.24
CA TYR A 334 51.54 -29.12 2.02
C TYR A 334 51.07 -28.21 3.15
N ASN A 335 51.84 -28.21 4.23
CA ASN A 335 51.68 -27.26 5.32
C ASN A 335 52.80 -26.23 5.30
N VAL A 336 52.46 -25.01 5.69
CA VAL A 336 53.38 -23.88 5.82
C VAL A 336 53.32 -23.40 7.25
N TYR A 337 54.44 -23.52 7.95
CA TYR A 337 54.64 -23.02 9.30
C TYR A 337 55.31 -21.67 9.25
N ALA A 338 54.70 -20.71 9.92
CA ALA A 338 55.16 -19.33 9.92
C ALA A 338 55.51 -18.89 11.34
N LEU A 339 56.66 -18.26 11.49
CA LEU A 339 57.03 -17.50 12.67
C LEU A 339 57.08 -16.03 12.26
N GLU A 340 56.35 -15.17 12.95
CA GLU A 340 56.53 -13.73 12.90
C GLU A 340 56.98 -13.25 14.27
N GLY A 341 58.16 -12.62 14.34
CA GLY A 341 58.79 -12.22 15.59
C GLY A 341 57.99 -11.25 16.48
N VAL A 342 56.93 -10.67 15.93
CA VAL A 342 56.05 -9.72 16.61
C VAL A 342 54.67 -10.33 16.85
N ASN A 343 54.06 -10.93 15.83
CA ASN A 343 52.66 -11.34 15.89
C ASN A 343 52.42 -12.81 16.22
N GLY A 344 53.44 -13.66 16.30
CA GLY A 344 53.31 -15.03 16.81
C GLY A 344 53.61 -16.12 15.80
N LEU A 345 52.97 -17.28 15.98
CA LEU A 345 53.18 -18.47 15.14
C LEU A 345 51.87 -18.95 14.53
N ALA A 346 51.92 -19.51 13.32
CA ALA A 346 50.76 -20.12 12.68
C ALA A 346 51.17 -21.26 11.75
N ALA A 347 50.22 -22.13 11.44
CA ALA A 347 50.30 -23.12 10.38
C ALA A 347 49.16 -22.96 9.39
N PHE A 348 49.47 -23.08 8.11
CA PHE A 348 48.53 -22.98 7.00
C PHE A 348 48.63 -24.21 6.10
N THR A 349 47.57 -24.54 5.37
CA THR A 349 47.53 -25.68 4.45
C THR A 349 46.85 -25.33 3.13
N ASN A 350 47.23 -26.01 2.05
CA ASN A 350 46.49 -25.93 0.78
C ASN A 350 45.37 -26.98 0.67
N ALA A 351 45.13 -27.80 1.71
CA ALA A 351 44.03 -28.75 1.79
C ALA A 351 42.66 -28.03 1.84
N ALA A 352 41.61 -28.62 1.24
CA ALA A 352 40.25 -28.06 1.28
C ALA A 352 39.63 -28.19 2.69
N PRO A 353 38.78 -27.24 3.14
CA PRO A 353 38.11 -27.32 4.43
C PRO A 353 37.02 -28.42 4.46
N PRO A 354 36.65 -28.96 5.65
CA PRO A 354 35.55 -29.90 5.80
C PRO A 354 34.18 -29.26 5.50
N VAL A 355 33.26 -30.03 4.91
CA VAL A 355 31.91 -29.56 4.52
C VAL A 355 30.96 -29.64 5.72
N VAL A 356 30.32 -28.52 6.09
CA VAL A 356 29.16 -28.45 7.00
C VAL A 356 27.90 -28.35 6.13
N ASP A 357 26.83 -29.09 6.45
CA ASP A 357 25.56 -29.06 5.72
C ASP A 357 24.57 -28.15 6.48
N ASP A 358 24.52 -26.87 6.11
CA ASP A 358 23.65 -25.90 6.78
C ASP A 358 22.17 -26.17 6.47
N PRO A 359 21.26 -26.01 7.45
CA PRO A 359 19.83 -26.24 7.23
C PRO A 359 19.29 -25.30 6.15
N SER A 360 18.72 -25.88 5.09
CA SER A 360 17.93 -25.17 4.08
C SER A 360 16.67 -24.53 4.70
N ASN A 361 16.24 -23.41 4.13
CA ASN A 361 15.15 -22.59 4.63
C ASN A 361 13.78 -23.18 4.26
N LEU A 362 13.25 -24.03 5.14
CA LEU A 362 11.91 -24.61 5.06
C LEU A 362 10.98 -23.96 6.08
N ILE A 363 9.71 -23.77 5.73
CA ILE A 363 8.69 -23.23 6.63
C ILE A 363 7.42 -24.07 6.58
N PHE A 364 6.64 -24.07 7.67
CA PHE A 364 5.23 -24.43 7.58
C PHE A 364 4.50 -23.30 6.84
N SER A 365 4.03 -23.61 5.62
CA SER A 365 3.32 -22.63 4.78
C SER A 365 1.81 -22.70 4.96
N GLU A 366 1.26 -23.85 5.35
CA GLU A 366 -0.16 -24.01 5.64
C GLU A 366 -0.40 -25.04 6.75
N TYR A 367 -1.32 -24.73 7.66
CA TYR A 367 -1.78 -25.62 8.72
C TYR A 367 -3.30 -25.65 8.70
N ILE A 368 -3.88 -26.84 8.49
CA ILE A 368 -5.33 -27.01 8.41
C ILE A 368 -5.79 -27.91 9.56
N GLU A 369 -6.57 -27.36 10.50
CA GLU A 369 -7.36 -28.13 11.48
C GLU A 369 -8.82 -27.93 11.12
N GLY A 370 -9.31 -28.61 10.09
CA GLY A 370 -10.72 -28.52 9.68
C GLY A 370 -11.64 -29.43 10.49
N SER A 371 -12.92 -29.43 10.12
CA SER A 371 -13.94 -30.24 10.81
C SER A 371 -13.62 -31.74 10.72
N SER A 372 -13.85 -32.48 11.82
CA SER A 372 -13.63 -33.93 11.89
C SER A 372 -12.17 -34.32 11.58
N ASN A 373 -11.90 -34.93 10.43
CA ASN A 373 -10.57 -35.41 10.02
C ASN A 373 -10.00 -34.61 8.84
N ASN A 374 -10.60 -33.46 8.49
CA ASN A 374 -10.13 -32.61 7.42
C ASN A 374 -8.87 -31.86 7.86
N LYS A 375 -7.71 -32.52 7.81
CA LYS A 375 -6.46 -32.00 8.38
C LYS A 375 -5.30 -32.15 7.40
N ALA A 376 -4.46 -31.14 7.35
CA ALA A 376 -3.27 -31.10 6.51
C ALA A 376 -2.18 -30.21 7.12
N ILE A 377 -0.94 -30.45 6.70
CA ILE A 377 0.20 -29.56 6.93
C ILE A 377 0.96 -29.43 5.60
N GLU A 378 1.37 -28.22 5.26
CA GLU A 378 2.20 -27.94 4.10
C GLU A 378 3.55 -27.36 4.54
N ILE A 379 4.62 -27.79 3.85
CA ILE A 379 5.97 -27.24 4.01
C ILE A 379 6.42 -26.64 2.69
N THR A 380 6.91 -25.40 2.70
CA THR A 380 7.46 -24.73 1.52
C THR A 380 8.98 -24.60 1.59
N ASN A 381 9.65 -24.79 0.45
CA ASN A 381 11.06 -24.52 0.28
C ASN A 381 11.31 -23.10 -0.26
N LEU A 382 11.81 -22.21 0.61
CA LEU A 382 12.09 -20.81 0.25
C LEU A 382 13.50 -20.58 -0.33
N THR A 383 14.24 -21.65 -0.65
CA THR A 383 15.58 -21.55 -1.26
C THR A 383 15.52 -21.59 -2.79
N ASP A 384 16.65 -21.29 -3.43
CA ASP A 384 16.81 -21.33 -4.90
C ASP A 384 17.24 -22.71 -5.42
N SER A 385 17.28 -23.73 -4.56
CA SER A 385 17.70 -25.09 -4.89
C SER A 385 16.75 -26.15 -4.34
N THR A 386 16.79 -27.36 -4.89
CA THR A 386 15.99 -28.48 -4.38
C THR A 386 16.53 -28.94 -3.03
N VAL A 387 15.64 -29.06 -2.04
CA VAL A 387 15.96 -29.57 -0.71
C VAL A 387 15.56 -31.03 -0.61
N ASN A 388 16.50 -31.89 -0.21
CA ASN A 388 16.22 -33.30 0.10
C ASN A 388 15.78 -33.42 1.57
N LEU A 389 14.64 -34.07 1.81
CA LEU A 389 14.04 -34.17 3.15
C LEU A 389 14.57 -35.35 3.98
N GLN A 390 15.51 -36.15 3.47
CA GLN A 390 16.07 -37.31 4.17
C GLN A 390 16.74 -36.95 5.51
N ASN A 391 17.26 -35.73 5.62
CA ASN A 391 17.87 -35.18 6.85
C ASN A 391 16.91 -34.28 7.65
N TYR A 392 15.62 -34.29 7.33
CA TYR A 392 14.60 -33.50 8.01
C TYR A 392 13.58 -34.37 8.72
N ARG A 393 12.95 -33.84 9.76
CA ARG A 393 11.82 -34.47 10.46
C ARG A 393 10.82 -33.43 10.93
N ILE A 394 9.56 -33.85 11.12
CA ILE A 394 8.55 -33.06 11.83
C ILE A 394 8.44 -33.58 13.26
N ALA A 395 8.92 -32.79 14.21
CA ALA A 395 8.70 -33.01 15.63
C ALA A 395 7.24 -32.70 16.00
N GLN A 396 6.67 -33.48 16.90
CA GLN A 396 5.27 -33.41 17.31
C GLN A 396 5.19 -33.34 18.84
N SER A 397 4.35 -32.44 19.33
CA SER A 397 3.91 -32.38 20.72
C SER A 397 2.41 -32.59 20.80
N VAL A 398 1.97 -33.23 21.88
CA VAL A 398 0.55 -33.43 22.18
C VAL A 398 0.20 -32.75 23.50
N ASN A 399 -0.77 -31.84 23.51
CA ASN A 399 -1.26 -31.14 24.71
C ASN A 399 -0.14 -30.59 25.63
N GLY A 400 0.88 -29.94 25.06
CA GLY A 400 2.00 -29.38 25.83
C GLY A 400 2.92 -30.40 26.53
N GLY A 401 2.94 -31.67 26.09
CA GLY A 401 3.74 -32.74 26.68
C GLY A 401 5.26 -32.70 26.39
N GLY A 402 5.74 -31.69 25.67
CA GLY A 402 7.08 -31.62 25.09
C GLY A 402 7.13 -32.28 23.69
N TRP A 403 8.30 -32.31 23.07
CA TRP A 403 8.50 -32.99 21.78
C TRP A 403 8.59 -34.52 21.99
N GLU A 404 7.54 -35.25 21.61
CA GLU A 404 7.36 -36.67 21.95
C GLU A 404 7.54 -37.60 20.74
N TYR A 405 7.10 -37.17 19.55
CA TYR A 405 7.10 -38.00 18.33
C TYR A 405 7.76 -37.27 17.17
N TYR A 406 8.28 -38.04 16.20
CA TYR A 406 8.98 -37.49 15.03
C TYR A 406 8.52 -38.21 13.76
N HIS A 407 7.95 -37.44 12.82
CA HIS A 407 7.66 -37.93 11.47
C HIS A 407 8.96 -37.98 10.67
N THR A 408 9.17 -39.06 9.93
CA THR A 408 10.33 -39.23 9.04
C THR A 408 9.82 -39.30 7.61
N PHE A 409 10.33 -38.42 6.75
CA PHE A 409 9.96 -38.41 5.34
C PHE A 409 10.45 -39.67 4.59
N ALA A 410 9.83 -39.97 3.45
CA ALA A 410 10.31 -41.03 2.58
C ALA A 410 11.73 -40.76 2.07
N ALA A 411 12.53 -41.81 1.82
CA ALA A 411 13.96 -41.69 1.51
C ALA A 411 14.28 -40.84 0.25
N GLU A 412 13.33 -40.71 -0.67
CA GLU A 412 13.46 -39.94 -1.91
C GLU A 412 12.65 -38.63 -1.89
N ALA A 413 12.09 -38.25 -0.73
CA ALA A 413 11.28 -37.05 -0.61
C ALA A 413 12.17 -35.81 -0.77
N SER A 414 11.73 -34.89 -1.63
CA SER A 414 12.44 -33.64 -1.90
C SER A 414 11.46 -32.55 -2.29
N ILE A 415 11.78 -31.30 -1.98
CA ILE A 415 11.01 -30.13 -2.35
C ILE A 415 11.85 -29.30 -3.31
N ALA A 416 11.39 -29.06 -4.54
CA ALA A 416 12.10 -28.17 -5.46
C ALA A 416 12.04 -26.71 -4.99
N ALA A 417 12.90 -25.85 -5.56
CA ALA A 417 12.97 -24.44 -5.19
C ALA A 417 11.61 -23.75 -5.39
N GLY A 418 11.06 -23.16 -4.34
CA GLY A 418 9.76 -22.47 -4.35
C GLY A 418 8.52 -23.37 -4.32
N GLU A 419 8.68 -24.70 -4.33
CA GLU A 419 7.57 -25.66 -4.32
C GLU A 419 7.17 -26.06 -2.89
N GLN A 420 6.03 -26.76 -2.78
CA GLN A 420 5.38 -27.20 -1.56
C GLN A 420 5.55 -28.71 -1.36
N TYR A 421 5.40 -29.18 -0.12
CA TYR A 421 5.25 -30.59 0.23
C TYR A 421 4.05 -30.77 1.16
N VAL A 422 3.02 -31.45 0.68
CA VAL A 422 1.71 -31.57 1.34
C VAL A 422 1.60 -32.91 2.08
N LEU A 423 1.39 -32.83 3.40
CA LEU A 423 1.01 -33.96 4.23
C LEU A 423 -0.50 -33.90 4.51
N LEU A 424 -1.23 -34.95 4.16
CA LEU A 424 -2.68 -35.01 4.23
C LEU A 424 -3.15 -36.13 5.18
N ASN A 425 -4.19 -35.87 5.97
CA ASN A 425 -4.87 -36.90 6.76
C ASN A 425 -5.67 -37.85 5.85
N ASP A 426 -5.60 -39.16 6.08
CA ASP A 426 -6.30 -40.17 5.27
C ASP A 426 -7.83 -40.13 5.38
N GLY A 427 -8.37 -39.33 6.31
CA GLY A 427 -9.79 -39.09 6.51
C GLY A 427 -10.34 -37.76 5.96
N VAL A 428 -9.55 -37.00 5.18
CA VAL A 428 -10.03 -35.75 4.53
C VAL A 428 -11.14 -36.05 3.53
N ASP A 429 -12.20 -35.24 3.52
CA ASP A 429 -13.25 -35.30 2.50
C ASP A 429 -12.68 -34.96 1.12
N PRO A 430 -12.77 -35.88 0.12
CA PRO A 430 -12.21 -35.65 -1.22
C PRO A 430 -12.81 -34.45 -1.96
N SER A 431 -13.94 -33.91 -1.51
CA SER A 431 -14.52 -32.69 -2.09
C SER A 431 -13.73 -31.42 -1.73
N PHE A 432 -12.97 -31.43 -0.62
CA PHE A 432 -12.08 -30.32 -0.25
C PHE A 432 -10.70 -30.48 -0.89
N PHE A 433 -10.12 -31.68 -0.82
CA PHE A 433 -8.81 -31.96 -1.42
C PHE A 433 -8.66 -33.44 -1.77
N ALA A 434 -8.28 -33.73 -3.02
CA ALA A 434 -8.11 -35.10 -3.49
C ALA A 434 -6.80 -35.71 -2.98
N ALA A 435 -6.86 -36.91 -2.39
CA ALA A 435 -5.71 -37.56 -1.77
C ALA A 435 -4.54 -37.81 -2.73
N GLU A 436 -4.80 -37.98 -4.04
CA GLU A 436 -3.77 -38.10 -5.07
C GLU A 436 -2.96 -36.83 -5.35
N ASN A 437 -3.43 -35.67 -4.87
CA ASN A 437 -2.72 -34.39 -5.01
C ASN A 437 -1.76 -34.11 -3.84
N ALA A 438 -1.79 -34.93 -2.78
CA ALA A 438 -0.86 -34.81 -1.66
C ALA A 438 0.43 -35.61 -1.93
N ASP A 439 1.56 -35.11 -1.43
CA ASP A 439 2.84 -35.83 -1.49
C ASP A 439 2.84 -37.03 -0.53
N GLU A 440 2.19 -36.89 0.63
CA GLU A 440 2.08 -37.96 1.62
C GLU A 440 0.69 -38.00 2.27
N VAL A 441 0.05 -39.17 2.25
CA VAL A 441 -1.24 -39.42 2.92
C VAL A 441 -1.02 -40.31 4.13
N LEU A 442 -1.41 -39.84 5.31
CA LEU A 442 -1.03 -40.42 6.60
C LEU A 442 -2.23 -40.87 7.43
N GLY A 443 -2.18 -42.12 7.91
CA GLY A 443 -3.13 -42.66 8.90
C GLY A 443 -2.71 -42.41 10.35
N TYR A 444 -3.63 -42.61 11.28
CA TYR A 444 -3.40 -42.36 12.72
C TYR A 444 -2.42 -43.37 13.36
N PRO A 445 -1.52 -42.94 14.27
CA PRO A 445 -1.18 -41.55 14.62
C PRO A 445 -0.12 -40.96 13.67
N SER A 446 -0.22 -39.66 13.37
CA SER A 446 0.74 -38.97 12.50
C SER A 446 0.79 -37.46 12.74
N ALA A 447 1.72 -36.76 12.08
CA ALA A 447 1.89 -35.31 12.20
C ALA A 447 0.63 -34.50 11.82
N VAL A 448 -0.28 -35.06 11.04
CA VAL A 448 -1.53 -34.40 10.59
C VAL A 448 -2.76 -34.82 11.40
N HIS A 449 -2.57 -35.44 12.56
CA HIS A 449 -3.62 -35.75 13.53
C HIS A 449 -3.58 -34.80 14.75
N HIS A 450 -3.38 -33.51 14.50
CA HIS A 450 -3.48 -32.44 15.51
C HIS A 450 -4.92 -32.09 15.86
N ASN A 451 -5.18 -31.50 17.03
CA ASN A 451 -6.52 -31.03 17.44
C ASN A 451 -6.56 -29.59 17.99
N GLY A 452 -5.64 -28.75 17.53
CA GLY A 452 -5.62 -27.30 17.80
C GLY A 452 -4.68 -26.89 18.93
N ASP A 453 -4.44 -27.74 19.93
CA ASP A 453 -3.57 -27.55 21.10
C ASP A 453 -2.23 -28.31 21.00
N ASP A 454 -1.89 -28.74 19.79
CA ASP A 454 -0.68 -29.53 19.49
C ASP A 454 0.39 -28.73 18.73
N ALA A 455 1.65 -28.85 19.13
CA ALA A 455 2.77 -28.15 18.49
C ALA A 455 3.46 -29.00 17.40
N ARG A 456 4.02 -28.33 16.38
CA ARG A 456 4.79 -28.93 15.28
C ARG A 456 6.10 -28.18 15.08
N GLY A 457 7.16 -28.89 14.71
CA GLY A 457 8.44 -28.23 14.45
C GLY A 457 9.25 -28.95 13.38
N ILE A 458 9.85 -28.20 12.47
CA ILE A 458 10.79 -28.72 11.47
C ILE A 458 12.19 -28.75 12.10
N ILE A 459 12.82 -29.92 12.08
CA ILE A 459 14.22 -30.09 12.49
C ILE A 459 15.07 -30.58 11.33
N HIS A 460 16.28 -30.05 11.23
CA HIS A 460 17.35 -30.54 10.37
C HIS A 460 18.34 -31.37 11.20
N ILE A 461 18.83 -32.47 10.63
CA ILE A 461 19.80 -33.38 11.24
C ILE A 461 21.09 -33.31 10.42
N ASP A 462 22.19 -32.82 11.01
CA ASP A 462 23.47 -32.76 10.32
C ASP A 462 23.92 -34.17 9.92
N SER A 463 24.26 -34.35 8.64
CA SER A 463 24.55 -35.66 8.06
C SER A 463 25.85 -36.29 8.57
N GLN A 464 26.73 -35.52 9.21
CA GLN A 464 28.01 -35.98 9.75
C GLN A 464 28.01 -36.10 11.27
N SER A 465 27.53 -35.08 11.99
CA SER A 465 27.53 -35.06 13.46
C SER A 465 26.29 -35.72 14.06
N GLY A 466 25.17 -35.72 13.35
CA GLY A 466 23.86 -36.13 13.85
C GLY A 466 23.20 -35.12 14.78
N ASP A 467 23.78 -33.91 14.93
CA ASP A 467 23.17 -32.84 15.72
C ASP A 467 21.92 -32.30 15.04
N THR A 468 20.95 -31.90 15.85
CA THR A 468 19.66 -31.38 15.38
C THR A 468 19.59 -29.86 15.51
N THR A 469 19.08 -29.17 14.48
CA THR A 469 18.83 -27.72 14.49
C THR A 469 17.37 -27.44 14.16
N TRP A 470 16.73 -26.51 14.89
CA TRP A 470 15.36 -26.06 14.62
C TRP A 470 15.33 -25.15 13.38
N VAL A 471 14.32 -25.36 12.54
CA VAL A 471 14.13 -24.60 11.30
C VAL A 471 12.90 -23.71 11.38
N ASP A 472 11.76 -24.27 11.80
CA ASP A 472 10.50 -23.54 11.99
C ASP A 472 9.65 -24.24 13.05
N VAL A 473 8.92 -23.49 13.87
CA VAL A 473 8.14 -23.96 15.03
C VAL A 473 6.74 -23.35 15.01
N PHE A 474 5.75 -24.24 15.11
CA PHE A 474 4.33 -23.93 15.19
C PHE A 474 3.80 -24.35 16.56
N GLY A 475 3.25 -23.40 17.33
CA GLY A 475 2.73 -23.64 18.67
C GLY A 475 3.78 -23.62 19.79
N ASP A 476 3.38 -24.02 21.00
CA ASP A 476 4.28 -24.22 22.14
C ASP A 476 4.30 -25.68 22.58
N PRO A 477 5.43 -26.40 22.48
CA PRO A 477 5.49 -27.80 22.84
C PRO A 477 5.36 -28.05 24.35
N ASN A 478 5.52 -27.05 25.22
CA ASN A 478 5.56 -27.27 26.68
C ASN A 478 4.34 -26.72 27.43
N ASN A 479 3.43 -26.02 26.75
CA ASN A 479 2.28 -25.37 27.36
C ASN A 479 1.00 -25.70 26.57
N ASP A 480 -0.01 -26.17 27.29
CA ASP A 480 -1.33 -26.52 26.75
C ASP A 480 -2.27 -25.30 26.76
N PRO A 481 -2.74 -24.80 25.59
CA PRO A 481 -3.73 -23.72 25.51
C PRO A 481 -5.17 -24.19 25.79
N GLY A 482 -5.38 -25.49 26.04
CA GLY A 482 -6.63 -26.13 26.40
C GLY A 482 -7.48 -26.59 25.22
N SER A 483 -7.53 -25.82 24.12
CA SER A 483 -8.27 -26.25 22.91
C SER A 483 -7.75 -25.66 21.61
N GLY A 484 -7.03 -24.54 21.66
CA GLY A 484 -6.47 -23.84 20.51
C GLY A 484 -5.73 -22.58 20.98
N TRP A 485 -4.67 -22.19 20.29
CA TRP A 485 -3.96 -20.94 20.53
C TRP A 485 -4.65 -19.78 19.81
N GLU A 486 -4.59 -18.60 20.41
CA GLU A 486 -4.88 -17.35 19.71
C GLU A 486 -3.84 -17.12 18.60
N VAL A 487 -4.30 -16.76 17.42
CA VAL A 487 -3.44 -16.45 16.26
C VAL A 487 -3.99 -15.21 15.58
N ALA A 488 -3.14 -14.21 15.33
CA ALA A 488 -3.55 -12.98 14.66
C ALA A 488 -4.76 -12.26 15.30
N GLY A 489 -4.92 -12.38 16.62
CA GLY A 489 -6.06 -11.82 17.37
C GLY A 489 -7.35 -12.65 17.30
N VAL A 490 -7.36 -13.78 16.57
CA VAL A 490 -8.48 -14.71 16.53
C VAL A 490 -8.35 -15.68 17.71
N ASP A 491 -9.29 -15.61 18.65
CA ASP A 491 -9.35 -16.56 19.78
C ASP A 491 -9.44 -17.99 19.25
N LYS A 492 -8.56 -18.85 19.75
CA LYS A 492 -8.40 -20.25 19.29
C LYS A 492 -8.21 -20.40 17.79
N GLY A 493 -7.49 -19.48 17.15
CA GLY A 493 -7.14 -19.47 15.72
C GLY A 493 -6.54 -20.78 15.15
N THR A 494 -6.03 -21.70 15.99
CA THR A 494 -5.55 -23.02 15.55
C THR A 494 -6.59 -24.14 15.61
N GLN A 495 -7.81 -23.87 16.10
CA GLN A 495 -8.90 -24.84 16.27
C GLN A 495 -10.00 -24.62 15.24
N ASN A 496 -10.35 -25.67 14.50
CA ASN A 496 -11.36 -25.71 13.45
C ASN A 496 -11.15 -24.64 12.38
N LEU A 497 -9.90 -24.25 12.09
CA LEU A 497 -9.54 -23.16 11.19
C LEU A 497 -8.34 -23.54 10.31
N THR A 498 -8.15 -22.74 9.28
CA THR A 498 -7.02 -22.87 8.34
C THR A 498 -6.08 -21.70 8.55
N LEU A 499 -4.78 -21.96 8.61
CA LEU A 499 -3.75 -20.95 8.75
C LEU A 499 -2.84 -21.00 7.53
N LEU A 500 -2.77 -19.89 6.81
CA LEU A 500 -1.88 -19.72 5.66
C LEU A 500 -0.76 -18.76 6.04
N ARG A 501 0.49 -19.13 5.79
CA ARG A 501 1.63 -18.26 6.06
C ARG A 501 1.64 -17.09 5.07
N LYS A 502 1.94 -15.88 5.56
CA LYS A 502 2.05 -14.70 4.70
C LYS A 502 3.25 -14.81 3.76
N ILE A 503 3.08 -14.32 2.53
CA ILE A 503 4.14 -14.31 1.51
C ILE A 503 5.34 -13.43 1.90
N SER A 504 5.14 -12.46 2.82
CA SER A 504 6.19 -11.61 3.37
C SER A 504 7.18 -12.35 4.28
N VAL A 505 6.84 -13.57 4.72
CA VAL A 505 7.71 -14.39 5.56
C VAL A 505 8.78 -15.06 4.72
N THR A 506 10.02 -14.61 4.89
CA THR A 506 11.16 -15.12 4.11
C THR A 506 11.98 -16.18 4.85
N LYS A 507 11.66 -16.51 6.10
CA LYS A 507 12.39 -17.49 6.92
C LYS A 507 11.52 -18.05 8.04
N GLY A 508 11.74 -19.31 8.42
CA GLY A 508 11.07 -19.93 9.58
C GLY A 508 11.42 -19.28 10.91
N ASP A 509 10.46 -19.35 11.84
CA ASP A 509 10.61 -18.88 13.21
C ASP A 509 10.83 -20.07 14.15
N THR A 510 11.93 -20.04 14.90
CA THR A 510 12.30 -21.12 15.82
C THR A 510 11.76 -20.92 17.25
N ALA A 511 11.14 -19.78 17.55
CA ALA A 511 10.58 -19.47 18.87
C ALA A 511 9.16 -20.02 19.02
N SER A 512 8.87 -20.63 20.18
CA SER A 512 7.49 -21.03 20.54
C SER A 512 6.54 -19.84 20.42
N LEU A 513 5.43 -20.03 19.70
CA LEU A 513 4.43 -18.99 19.40
C LEU A 513 4.95 -17.74 18.67
N GLY A 514 6.22 -17.70 18.26
CA GLY A 514 6.84 -16.51 17.67
C GLY A 514 6.11 -16.04 16.41
N SER A 515 5.63 -16.99 15.61
CA SER A 515 4.91 -16.71 14.36
C SER A 515 3.44 -16.31 14.55
N PHE A 516 2.83 -16.50 15.72
CA PHE A 516 1.36 -16.35 15.88
C PHE A 516 0.90 -14.90 15.98
N GLY A 517 1.75 -14.00 16.49
CA GLY A 517 1.41 -12.60 16.70
C GLY A 517 0.28 -12.39 17.72
N THR A 518 -0.18 -11.15 17.84
CA THR A 518 -1.30 -10.73 18.70
C THR A 518 -2.46 -10.12 17.91
N ASN A 519 -2.23 -9.75 16.64
CA ASN A 519 -3.22 -9.19 15.74
C ASN A 519 -2.88 -9.55 14.30
N PHE A 520 -3.73 -9.16 13.34
CA PHE A 520 -3.48 -9.47 11.94
C PHE A 520 -2.16 -8.88 11.43
N ASP A 521 -1.71 -7.71 11.88
CA ASP A 521 -0.53 -7.04 11.33
C ASP A 521 0.79 -7.70 11.75
N ASP A 522 0.92 -8.06 13.03
CA ASP A 522 2.15 -8.62 13.60
C ASP A 522 2.26 -10.14 13.48
N SER A 523 1.17 -10.82 13.12
CA SER A 523 1.17 -12.26 12.85
C SER A 523 1.84 -12.60 11.53
N GLU A 524 2.53 -13.74 11.48
CA GLU A 524 3.02 -14.32 10.24
C GLU A 524 1.95 -15.15 9.52
N TRP A 525 0.78 -15.33 10.13
CA TRP A 525 -0.32 -16.16 9.62
C TRP A 525 -1.53 -15.32 9.21
N ILE A 526 -2.19 -15.77 8.15
CA ILE A 526 -3.53 -15.38 7.74
C ILE A 526 -4.48 -16.47 8.24
N VAL A 527 -5.39 -16.10 9.14
CA VAL A 527 -6.44 -17.01 9.61
C VAL A 527 -7.57 -17.03 8.60
N LYS A 528 -7.93 -18.23 8.15
CA LYS A 528 -9.00 -18.57 7.21
C LYS A 528 -10.01 -19.48 7.91
N ASN A 529 -11.25 -19.53 7.40
CA ASN A 529 -12.32 -20.28 8.05
C ASN A 529 -12.12 -21.81 7.99
N THR A 530 -13.01 -22.56 8.63
CA THR A 530 -12.98 -24.03 8.67
C THR A 530 -13.03 -24.64 7.27
N ASN A 531 -12.22 -25.67 7.02
CA ASN A 531 -12.19 -26.45 5.78
C ASN A 531 -11.85 -25.65 4.51
N ILE A 532 -11.05 -24.59 4.61
CA ILE A 532 -10.48 -23.93 3.43
C ILE A 532 -9.24 -24.73 3.00
N PHE A 533 -9.29 -25.34 1.81
CA PHE A 533 -8.20 -26.16 1.23
C PHE A 533 -7.73 -25.61 -0.13
N THR A 534 -8.26 -24.47 -0.56
CA THR A 534 -8.04 -23.89 -1.90
C THR A 534 -6.59 -23.51 -2.16
N ASN A 535 -5.81 -23.27 -1.10
CA ASN A 535 -4.43 -22.81 -1.18
C ASN A 535 -3.43 -23.98 -1.04
N LEU A 536 -3.90 -25.17 -0.63
CA LEU A 536 -3.07 -26.33 -0.35
C LEU A 536 -2.47 -26.89 -1.65
N GLY A 537 -1.15 -27.10 -1.65
CA GLY A 537 -0.38 -27.59 -2.78
C GLY A 537 -0.18 -26.55 -3.88
N ALA A 538 -0.51 -25.29 -3.64
CA ALA A 538 -0.23 -24.18 -4.53
C ALA A 538 0.85 -23.27 -3.92
N ALA A 539 1.58 -22.55 -4.77
CA ALA A 539 2.44 -21.47 -4.28
C ALA A 539 1.57 -20.48 -3.50
N THR A 540 2.03 -20.08 -2.31
CA THR A 540 1.35 -19.11 -1.45
C THR A 540 0.85 -17.93 -2.31
N GLU A 541 -0.46 -17.71 -2.32
CA GLU A 541 -1.06 -16.69 -3.18
C GLU A 541 -0.41 -15.32 -2.91
N ALA A 542 -0.14 -14.57 -3.98
CA ALA A 542 0.36 -13.22 -3.84
C ALA A 542 -0.75 -12.35 -3.21
N GLU A 543 -0.47 -11.77 -2.03
CA GLU A 543 -1.34 -10.75 -1.45
C GLU A 543 -1.44 -9.59 -2.47
N ALA A 544 -2.66 -9.38 -3.00
CA ALA A 544 -2.90 -8.51 -4.13
C ALA A 544 -4.17 -7.68 -3.93
N ALA A 545 -4.34 -6.67 -4.79
CA ALA A 545 -5.51 -5.80 -4.77
C ALA A 545 -6.79 -6.61 -5.01
N LEU A 546 -7.79 -6.45 -4.13
CA LEU A 546 -9.03 -7.21 -4.20
C LEU A 546 -9.84 -6.87 -5.47
N ALA A 547 -10.53 -7.87 -6.02
CA ALA A 547 -11.43 -7.72 -7.15
C ALA A 547 -12.61 -8.69 -7.07
N GLY A 548 -13.84 -8.17 -7.06
CA GLY A 548 -15.05 -8.98 -7.06
C GLY A 548 -15.69 -9.11 -5.68
N ASP A 549 -16.18 -10.29 -5.36
CA ASP A 549 -17.09 -10.52 -4.24
C ASP A 549 -16.41 -11.35 -3.13
N TYR A 550 -16.39 -10.83 -1.91
CA TYR A 550 -15.79 -11.48 -0.75
C TYR A 550 -16.80 -11.65 0.37
N PHE A 551 -16.86 -12.82 1.00
CA PHE A 551 -17.83 -13.14 2.05
C PHE A 551 -17.22 -13.08 3.45
N ILE A 552 -17.97 -12.55 4.42
CA ILE A 552 -17.47 -12.27 5.77
C ILE A 552 -18.53 -12.65 6.83
N PRO A 553 -18.29 -13.67 7.68
CA PRO A 553 -17.16 -14.60 7.59
C PRO A 553 -17.31 -15.49 6.35
N GLN A 554 -16.19 -15.88 5.71
CA GLN A 554 -16.20 -16.78 4.56
C GLN A 554 -16.81 -18.14 4.94
N ARG A 555 -17.87 -18.58 4.28
CA ARG A 555 -18.46 -19.92 4.49
C ARG A 555 -17.77 -20.94 3.59
N THR A 556 -17.90 -22.23 3.90
CA THR A 556 -17.35 -23.32 3.06
C THR A 556 -17.88 -23.37 1.62
N THR A 557 -18.99 -22.69 1.34
CA THR A 557 -19.60 -22.60 0.00
C THR A 557 -19.15 -21.39 -0.79
N ASP A 558 -18.40 -20.48 -0.18
CA ASP A 558 -18.07 -19.18 -0.73
C ASP A 558 -16.68 -19.25 -1.37
N ASP A 559 -16.56 -18.73 -2.59
CA ASP A 559 -15.32 -18.81 -3.37
C ASP A 559 -14.16 -18.09 -2.66
N GLU A 560 -14.39 -16.86 -2.18
CA GLU A 560 -13.39 -16.04 -1.48
C GLU A 560 -14.00 -15.28 -0.31
N GLY A 561 -13.19 -14.97 0.71
CA GLY A 561 -13.64 -14.20 1.85
C GLY A 561 -12.61 -14.05 2.96
N PHE A 562 -13.09 -13.49 4.08
CA PHE A 562 -12.30 -13.17 5.27
C PHE A 562 -13.01 -13.67 6.52
N ILE A 563 -12.29 -13.80 7.64
CA ILE A 563 -12.90 -14.19 8.92
C ILE A 563 -13.57 -13.01 9.63
N SER A 564 -13.12 -11.79 9.34
CA SER A 564 -13.62 -10.53 9.91
C SER A 564 -13.61 -9.40 8.89
N LEU A 565 -14.43 -8.38 9.13
CA LEU A 565 -14.45 -7.16 8.33
C LEU A 565 -13.16 -6.36 8.55
N HIS A 566 -12.58 -6.40 9.75
CA HIS A 566 -11.27 -5.82 10.02
C HIS A 566 -10.18 -6.38 9.11
N GLN A 567 -10.11 -7.70 8.95
CA GLN A 567 -9.14 -8.35 8.06
C GLN A 567 -9.36 -7.90 6.60
N ALA A 568 -10.62 -7.83 6.14
CA ALA A 568 -10.94 -7.36 4.80
C ALA A 568 -10.52 -5.89 4.58
N ILE A 569 -10.82 -5.00 5.53
CA ILE A 569 -10.43 -3.59 5.48
C ILE A 569 -8.91 -3.43 5.50
N HIS A 570 -8.18 -4.24 6.28
CA HIS A 570 -6.73 -4.26 6.22
C HIS A 570 -6.24 -4.58 4.79
N TYR A 571 -6.79 -5.61 4.14
CA TYR A 571 -6.43 -5.94 2.75
C TYR A 571 -6.72 -4.78 1.79
N VAL A 572 -7.87 -4.12 1.94
CA VAL A 572 -8.23 -2.93 1.14
C VAL A 572 -7.20 -1.81 1.33
N ASN A 573 -6.80 -1.52 2.57
CA ASN A 573 -5.83 -0.46 2.86
C ASN A 573 -4.41 -0.80 2.39
N THR A 574 -4.00 -2.06 2.54
CA THR A 574 -2.63 -2.51 2.25
C THR A 574 -2.40 -2.72 0.75
N PHE A 575 -3.35 -3.35 0.05
CA PHE A 575 -3.18 -3.77 -1.34
C PHE A 575 -4.07 -3.02 -2.34
N GLY A 576 -5.14 -2.39 -1.86
CA GLY A 576 -6.07 -1.66 -2.70
C GLY A 576 -7.08 -2.52 -3.44
N LEU A 577 -7.75 -1.90 -4.41
CA LEU A 577 -8.80 -2.52 -5.22
C LEU A 577 -8.44 -2.41 -6.70
N SER A 578 -8.55 -3.52 -7.44
CA SER A 578 -8.28 -3.55 -8.89
C SER A 578 -9.55 -3.50 -9.75
N SER A 579 -10.72 -3.72 -9.14
CA SER A 579 -12.05 -3.48 -9.71
C SER A 579 -13.00 -2.99 -8.62
N ALA A 580 -14.26 -2.71 -8.97
CA ALA A 580 -15.31 -2.60 -7.97
C ALA A 580 -15.39 -3.91 -7.17
N THR A 581 -15.51 -3.79 -5.86
CA THR A 581 -15.40 -4.92 -4.93
C THR A 581 -16.49 -4.86 -3.89
N ASN A 582 -17.16 -5.99 -3.65
CA ASN A 582 -18.21 -6.14 -2.66
C ASN A 582 -17.72 -6.98 -1.48
N LEU A 583 -17.90 -6.48 -0.27
CA LEU A 583 -17.75 -7.21 0.99
C LEU A 583 -19.15 -7.60 1.46
N TYR A 584 -19.48 -8.88 1.28
CA TYR A 584 -20.75 -9.46 1.66
C TYR A 584 -20.72 -9.95 3.11
N ILE A 585 -21.52 -9.30 3.95
CA ILE A 585 -21.70 -9.68 5.36
C ILE A 585 -22.66 -10.86 5.42
N ALA A 586 -22.12 -12.00 5.82
CA ALA A 586 -22.77 -13.30 5.77
C ALA A 586 -23.31 -13.75 7.13
N ASP A 587 -22.83 -13.19 8.24
CA ASP A 587 -23.31 -13.50 9.59
C ASP A 587 -23.08 -12.30 10.50
N ASP A 588 -23.54 -12.39 11.75
CA ASP A 588 -23.24 -11.39 12.77
C ASP A 588 -21.72 -11.29 12.99
N LEU A 589 -21.20 -10.07 12.97
CA LEU A 589 -19.77 -9.76 13.16
C LEU A 589 -19.56 -9.05 14.50
N ASP A 590 -18.69 -9.61 15.34
CA ASP A 590 -18.14 -8.92 16.51
C ASP A 590 -16.81 -8.27 16.14
N GLU A 591 -16.84 -6.95 15.98
CA GLU A 591 -15.68 -6.11 15.67
C GLU A 591 -15.33 -5.21 16.87
N THR A 592 -15.76 -5.58 18.09
CA THR A 592 -15.59 -4.76 19.31
C THR A 592 -14.16 -4.64 19.81
N SER A 593 -13.20 -5.35 19.20
CA SER A 593 -11.76 -5.19 19.47
C SER A 593 -10.98 -4.60 18.30
N ASN A 594 -11.65 -4.27 17.20
CA ASN A 594 -11.00 -4.01 15.92
C ASN A 594 -11.28 -2.60 15.40
N GLU A 595 -10.25 -1.93 14.88
CA GLU A 595 -10.42 -0.65 14.20
C GLU A 595 -10.89 -0.88 12.75
N LEU A 596 -12.07 -0.35 12.40
CA LEU A 596 -12.66 -0.45 11.06
C LEU A 596 -12.46 0.86 10.28
N LYS A 597 -11.20 1.19 10.01
CA LYS A 597 -10.82 2.41 9.29
C LYS A 597 -10.44 2.10 7.84
N ILE A 598 -11.20 2.63 6.89
CA ILE A 598 -10.91 2.58 5.45
C ILE A 598 -10.14 3.87 5.10
N ASP A 599 -8.89 3.76 4.62
CA ASP A 599 -7.98 4.91 4.44
C ASP A 599 -7.18 4.83 3.13
N ARG A 600 -7.81 5.21 2.01
CA ARG A 600 -7.33 5.02 0.63
C ARG A 600 -7.71 6.19 -0.29
N ASP A 601 -6.74 6.92 -0.82
CA ASP A 601 -6.98 8.12 -1.64
C ASP A 601 -7.00 7.90 -3.17
N ASP A 602 -6.99 6.65 -3.61
CA ASP A 602 -6.86 6.23 -5.00
C ASP A 602 -8.04 5.36 -5.50
N LEU A 603 -9.09 5.19 -4.69
CA LEU A 603 -10.34 4.59 -5.15
C LEU A 603 -11.04 5.49 -6.17
N THR A 604 -11.69 4.87 -7.14
CA THR A 604 -12.40 5.56 -8.23
C THR A 604 -13.77 4.93 -8.45
N GLU A 605 -14.61 5.53 -9.29
CA GLU A 605 -15.90 4.94 -9.69
C GLU A 605 -15.80 3.51 -10.25
N PHE A 606 -14.64 3.12 -10.79
CA PHE A 606 -14.38 1.78 -11.33
C PHE A 606 -13.77 0.80 -10.32
N THR A 607 -13.35 1.31 -9.16
CA THR A 607 -12.66 0.58 -8.10
C THR A 607 -13.27 0.86 -6.73
N GLY A 608 -14.57 1.16 -6.69
CA GLY A 608 -15.29 1.46 -5.46
C GLY A 608 -15.46 0.24 -4.57
N LEU A 609 -15.64 0.50 -3.27
CA LEU A 609 -15.88 -0.52 -2.25
C LEU A 609 -17.34 -0.51 -1.84
N THR A 610 -18.00 -1.66 -1.83
CA THR A 610 -19.35 -1.82 -1.28
C THR A 610 -19.34 -2.78 -0.11
N ILE A 611 -19.93 -2.40 1.03
CA ILE A 611 -20.20 -3.29 2.17
C ILE A 611 -21.72 -3.52 2.20
N LYS A 612 -22.15 -4.78 2.11
CA LYS A 612 -23.59 -5.12 2.04
C LYS A 612 -23.89 -6.53 2.57
N PRO A 613 -25.11 -6.84 3.00
CA PRO A 613 -25.44 -8.19 3.47
C PRO A 613 -25.56 -9.18 2.31
N VAL A 614 -25.30 -10.46 2.58
CA VAL A 614 -25.59 -11.56 1.64
C VAL A 614 -27.10 -11.63 1.39
N SER A 615 -27.49 -11.94 0.16
CA SER A 615 -28.91 -12.11 -0.18
C SER A 615 -29.56 -13.23 0.65
N GLY A 616 -30.75 -12.94 1.18
CA GLY A 616 -31.46 -13.76 2.16
C GLY A 616 -31.10 -13.53 3.64
N GLU A 617 -30.03 -12.81 3.96
CA GLU A 617 -29.54 -12.64 5.34
C GLU A 617 -29.85 -11.26 5.92
N THR A 618 -29.85 -11.16 7.25
CA THR A 618 -30.05 -9.90 8.01
C THR A 618 -29.00 -9.71 9.12
N PRO A 619 -27.71 -9.58 8.78
CA PRO A 619 -26.62 -9.60 9.76
C PRO A 619 -26.49 -8.31 10.55
N THR A 620 -25.84 -8.42 11.71
CA THR A 620 -25.45 -7.32 12.59
C THR A 620 -23.93 -7.16 12.65
N ILE A 621 -23.42 -5.94 12.50
CA ILE A 621 -22.02 -5.60 12.76
C ILE A 621 -21.97 -4.84 14.09
N GLU A 622 -21.38 -5.43 15.13
CA GLU A 622 -21.11 -4.76 16.40
C GLU A 622 -19.71 -4.14 16.37
N VAL A 623 -19.62 -2.81 16.39
CA VAL A 623 -18.38 -2.06 16.14
C VAL A 623 -17.73 -1.50 17.42
N TRP A 624 -16.39 -1.41 17.39
CA TRP A 624 -15.55 -0.85 18.47
C TRP A 624 -15.52 0.68 18.53
N GLY A 625 -15.38 1.21 19.75
CA GLY A 625 -15.16 2.64 20.01
C GLY A 625 -13.83 2.83 20.73
N GLY A 626 -12.94 3.64 20.17
CA GLY A 626 -11.67 3.91 20.82
C GLY A 626 -10.99 5.18 20.36
N SER A 627 -9.83 5.45 20.95
CA SER A 627 -9.10 6.72 20.75
C SER A 627 -8.51 6.91 19.34
N GLY A 628 -8.63 5.91 18.47
CA GLY A 628 -8.07 5.86 17.12
C GLY A 628 -9.08 6.07 15.99
N GLY A 629 -10.38 5.86 16.22
CA GLY A 629 -11.44 5.95 15.21
C GLY A 629 -12.80 5.54 15.79
N ASP A 630 -13.88 6.11 15.24
CA ASP A 630 -15.26 5.89 15.69
C ASP A 630 -16.00 4.94 14.74
N GLY A 631 -16.39 3.75 15.22
CA GLY A 631 -17.19 2.79 14.45
C GLY A 631 -16.59 2.43 13.10
N ILE A 632 -17.37 2.59 12.02
CA ILE A 632 -16.84 2.49 10.65
C ILE A 632 -16.35 3.86 10.22
N TRP A 633 -15.03 4.00 10.07
CA TRP A 633 -14.40 5.26 9.68
C TRP A 633 -13.93 5.24 8.24
N ILE A 634 -14.56 6.05 7.38
CA ILE A 634 -14.16 6.25 5.99
C ILE A 634 -13.32 7.53 5.92
N ASN A 635 -11.99 7.36 5.82
CA ASN A 635 -11.00 8.41 5.92
C ASN A 635 -10.30 8.64 4.58
N ASN A 636 -10.35 9.87 4.06
CA ASN A 636 -9.79 10.30 2.77
C ASN A 636 -10.05 9.29 1.63
N THR A 637 -11.21 8.63 1.65
CA THR A 637 -11.54 7.56 0.72
C THR A 637 -12.80 7.90 -0.05
N ASP A 638 -12.68 7.90 -1.37
CA ASP A 638 -13.78 8.16 -2.29
C ASP A 638 -14.48 6.86 -2.70
N TYR A 639 -15.74 6.96 -3.14
CA TYR A 639 -16.50 5.83 -3.74
C TYR A 639 -16.68 4.61 -2.82
N VAL A 640 -16.95 4.85 -1.54
CA VAL A 640 -17.34 3.80 -0.58
C VAL A 640 -18.86 3.80 -0.42
N THR A 641 -19.47 2.61 -0.53
CA THR A 641 -20.90 2.39 -0.33
C THR A 641 -21.12 1.42 0.83
N ILE A 642 -21.94 1.80 1.80
CA ILE A 642 -22.55 0.88 2.76
C ILE A 642 -24.01 0.75 2.36
N ASP A 643 -24.43 -0.43 1.92
CA ASP A 643 -25.78 -0.67 1.42
C ASP A 643 -26.38 -1.87 2.16
N GLY A 644 -27.32 -1.60 3.05
CA GLY A 644 -27.98 -2.65 3.81
C GLY A 644 -29.07 -3.41 3.05
N SER A 645 -29.23 -3.17 1.74
CA SER A 645 -30.18 -3.94 0.93
C SER A 645 -29.66 -5.33 0.56
N ASN A 646 -30.56 -6.31 0.68
CA ASN A 646 -30.33 -7.73 0.42
C ASN A 646 -30.34 -8.10 -1.07
N THR A 647 -30.73 -7.16 -1.95
CA THR A 647 -30.77 -7.37 -3.41
C THR A 647 -30.07 -6.23 -4.13
N LEU A 648 -29.55 -6.48 -5.34
CA LEU A 648 -28.92 -5.45 -6.14
C LEU A 648 -29.95 -4.36 -6.52
N GLY A 649 -29.70 -3.12 -6.10
CA GLY A 649 -30.63 -2.01 -6.30
C GLY A 649 -31.89 -2.07 -5.45
N GLY A 650 -31.89 -2.89 -4.39
CA GLY A 650 -33.00 -2.97 -3.44
C GLY A 650 -33.06 -1.79 -2.46
N ASP A 651 -34.14 -1.73 -1.69
CA ASP A 651 -34.45 -0.69 -0.71
C ASP A 651 -34.79 -1.26 0.69
N THR A 652 -34.49 -2.54 0.92
CA THR A 652 -34.70 -3.21 2.21
C THR A 652 -33.63 -2.83 3.23
N ARG A 653 -33.94 -2.88 4.52
CA ARG A 653 -33.01 -2.52 5.62
C ARG A 653 -32.52 -3.75 6.37
N ASP A 654 -31.69 -4.55 5.72
CA ASP A 654 -31.32 -5.88 6.21
C ASP A 654 -29.95 -5.91 6.91
N LEU A 655 -29.14 -4.85 6.81
CA LEU A 655 -27.91 -4.72 7.58
C LEU A 655 -28.11 -3.86 8.83
N THR A 656 -27.77 -4.40 10.01
CA THR A 656 -27.73 -3.64 11.27
C THR A 656 -26.29 -3.30 11.64
N ILE A 657 -26.01 -2.05 11.97
CA ILE A 657 -24.73 -1.60 12.53
C ILE A 657 -25.00 -1.06 13.93
N THR A 658 -24.29 -1.58 14.93
CA THR A 658 -24.57 -1.28 16.33
C THR A 658 -23.31 -1.14 17.18
N SER A 659 -23.45 -0.50 18.34
CA SER A 659 -22.44 -0.55 19.40
C SER A 659 -23.06 -0.32 20.78
N ALA A 660 -22.46 -0.96 21.79
CA ALA A 660 -22.73 -0.72 23.21
C ALA A 660 -21.63 0.12 23.90
N ASP A 661 -20.57 0.49 23.18
CA ASP A 661 -19.40 1.14 23.77
C ASP A 661 -19.67 2.62 24.12
N THR A 662 -19.31 3.00 25.35
CA THR A 662 -19.55 4.35 25.89
C THR A 662 -18.57 5.43 25.42
N THR A 663 -17.52 5.08 24.68
CA THR A 663 -16.47 5.99 24.24
C THR A 663 -16.68 6.58 22.84
N PHE A 664 -17.73 6.15 22.15
CA PHE A 664 -18.09 6.57 20.79
C PHE A 664 -18.36 8.06 20.62
N SER A 665 -18.00 8.60 19.46
CA SER A 665 -18.50 9.88 18.95
C SER A 665 -19.54 9.73 17.83
N ALA A 666 -19.40 8.72 16.95
CA ALA A 666 -20.39 8.38 15.93
C ALA A 666 -20.30 6.92 15.43
N LEU A 667 -21.40 6.31 14.97
CA LEU A 667 -21.36 4.94 14.41
C LEU A 667 -20.66 4.87 13.06
N ILE A 668 -20.91 5.86 12.20
CA ILE A 668 -20.25 5.99 10.91
C ILE A 668 -19.67 7.38 10.81
N TYR A 669 -18.38 7.42 10.56
CA TYR A 669 -17.61 8.65 10.44
C TYR A 669 -17.04 8.77 9.04
N THR A 670 -17.26 9.90 8.38
CA THR A 670 -16.70 10.21 7.07
C THR A 670 -15.79 11.43 7.17
N TYR A 671 -14.62 11.34 6.55
CA TYR A 671 -13.61 12.37 6.63
C TYR A 671 -12.92 12.53 5.27
N GLY A 672 -13.07 13.69 4.62
CA GLY A 672 -12.35 13.96 3.37
C GLY A 672 -12.75 13.06 2.20
N THR A 673 -14.04 12.70 2.07
CA THR A 673 -14.53 11.71 1.11
C THR A 673 -15.37 12.32 -0.01
N THR A 674 -15.32 11.74 -1.21
CA THR A 674 -16.17 12.09 -2.36
C THR A 674 -17.05 10.92 -2.78
N ASN A 675 -18.33 11.18 -3.07
CA ASN A 675 -19.29 10.17 -3.57
C ASN A 675 -19.44 8.95 -2.66
N THR A 676 -19.41 9.17 -1.34
CA THR A 676 -19.72 8.13 -0.35
C THR A 676 -21.22 7.95 -0.23
N MET A 677 -21.69 6.70 -0.11
CA MET A 677 -23.10 6.38 0.09
C MET A 677 -23.28 5.52 1.35
N ILE A 678 -24.25 5.88 2.18
CA ILE A 678 -24.72 5.08 3.30
C ILE A 678 -26.22 4.93 3.09
N ALA A 679 -26.64 3.74 2.70
CA ALA A 679 -27.99 3.47 2.29
C ALA A 679 -28.58 2.24 2.98
N ASN A 680 -29.90 2.23 3.07
CA ASN A 680 -30.67 1.02 3.33
C ASN A 680 -30.25 0.27 4.61
N SER A 681 -29.74 0.95 5.64
CA SER A 681 -29.18 0.29 6.83
C SER A 681 -29.97 0.64 8.09
N ILE A 682 -29.87 -0.22 9.10
CA ILE A 682 -30.35 0.03 10.47
C ILE A 682 -29.13 0.40 11.33
N LEU A 683 -29.12 1.61 11.88
CA LEU A 683 -28.09 2.11 12.77
C LEU A 683 -28.69 2.28 14.16
N THR A 684 -28.17 1.54 15.14
CA THR A 684 -28.66 1.59 16.52
C THR A 684 -27.53 1.74 17.50
N TYR A 685 -27.80 2.35 18.64
CA TYR A 685 -26.80 2.49 19.70
C TYR A 685 -27.44 2.16 21.04
N THR A 686 -26.81 1.23 21.74
CA THR A 686 -27.30 0.68 23.01
C THR A 686 -26.41 1.06 24.18
N GLY A 687 -25.30 1.76 23.92
CA GLY A 687 -24.41 2.25 24.94
C GLY A 687 -25.03 3.39 25.77
N GLY A 688 -24.53 3.57 26.99
CA GLY A 688 -25.07 4.59 27.92
C GLY A 688 -24.60 6.03 27.64
N SER A 689 -23.70 6.27 26.69
CA SER A 689 -23.19 7.61 26.39
C SER A 689 -24.22 8.46 25.65
N VAL A 690 -24.50 9.66 26.16
CA VAL A 690 -25.49 10.57 25.56
C VAL A 690 -24.97 11.34 24.35
N SER A 691 -23.67 11.27 24.03
CA SER A 691 -23.00 12.15 23.05
C SER A 691 -22.69 11.48 21.70
N VAL A 692 -23.19 10.28 21.46
CA VAL A 692 -22.96 9.52 20.23
C VAL A 692 -23.87 10.03 19.12
N SER A 693 -23.36 10.22 17.91
CA SER A 693 -24.14 10.54 16.71
C SER A 693 -24.31 9.30 15.82
N GLY A 694 -25.31 9.29 14.93
CA GLY A 694 -25.49 8.18 13.99
C GLY A 694 -24.43 8.22 12.90
N ILE A 695 -24.61 9.15 11.95
CA ILE A 695 -23.70 9.38 10.83
C ILE A 695 -23.16 10.81 10.92
N VAL A 696 -21.85 10.98 10.82
CA VAL A 696 -21.24 12.33 10.80
C VAL A 696 -20.17 12.47 9.72
N THR A 697 -20.04 13.69 9.25
CA THR A 697 -18.98 14.16 8.36
C THR A 697 -18.07 15.11 9.13
N ASN A 698 -16.79 15.17 8.75
CA ASN A 698 -15.88 16.24 9.20
C ASN A 698 -14.85 16.54 8.12
N GLU A 699 -14.42 17.80 8.05
CA GLU A 699 -13.62 18.33 6.95
C GLU A 699 -12.33 19.02 7.37
N SER A 700 -11.67 18.56 8.43
CA SER A 700 -10.28 18.98 8.63
C SER A 700 -9.29 18.35 7.64
N GLY A 701 -9.77 17.50 6.72
CA GLY A 701 -8.97 16.87 5.66
C GLY A 701 -8.75 17.75 4.42
N PRO A 702 -7.80 17.42 3.53
CA PRO A 702 -7.38 18.28 2.42
C PRO A 702 -8.46 18.54 1.36
N ASN A 703 -9.47 17.66 1.24
CA ASN A 703 -10.45 17.68 0.15
C ASN A 703 -11.92 17.92 0.57
N GLY A 704 -12.25 17.91 1.87
CA GLY A 704 -13.63 18.01 2.35
C GLY A 704 -14.47 16.76 2.05
N THR A 705 -15.72 16.75 2.52
CA THR A 705 -16.73 15.74 2.22
C THR A 705 -17.67 16.27 1.15
N ILE A 706 -17.63 15.65 -0.02
CA ILE A 706 -18.36 16.10 -1.21
C ILE A 706 -19.32 14.99 -1.65
N GLY A 707 -20.62 15.30 -1.70
CA GLY A 707 -21.60 14.38 -2.24
C GLY A 707 -21.88 13.16 -1.36
N LEU A 708 -21.86 13.29 -0.03
CA LEU A 708 -22.33 12.22 0.86
C LEU A 708 -23.82 11.96 0.63
N ALA A 709 -24.19 10.71 0.32
CA ALA A 709 -25.57 10.28 0.18
C ALA A 709 -25.99 9.41 1.39
N VAL A 710 -26.92 9.90 2.21
CA VAL A 710 -27.55 9.16 3.31
C VAL A 710 -28.99 8.85 2.93
N ILE A 711 -29.28 7.60 2.51
CA ILE A 711 -30.53 7.26 1.82
C ILE A 711 -31.26 6.10 2.51
N ASN A 712 -32.55 6.27 2.82
CA ASN A 712 -33.43 5.18 3.27
C ASN A 712 -32.88 4.37 4.47
N ASN A 713 -32.22 5.03 5.41
CA ASN A 713 -31.73 4.38 6.63
C ASN A 713 -32.75 4.47 7.77
N GLN A 714 -32.66 3.57 8.74
CA GLN A 714 -33.18 3.77 10.08
C GLN A 714 -32.03 4.19 10.99
N ILE A 715 -32.09 5.39 11.56
CA ILE A 715 -31.03 5.94 12.40
C ILE A 715 -31.61 6.23 13.77
N GLY A 716 -31.25 5.41 14.75
CA GLY A 716 -31.82 5.44 16.10
C GLY A 716 -33.12 4.65 16.21
N SER A 717 -33.76 4.76 17.37
CA SER A 717 -35.03 4.12 17.68
C SER A 717 -35.64 4.80 18.90
N GLU A 718 -36.97 4.77 19.06
CA GLU A 718 -37.69 5.39 20.19
C GLU A 718 -37.11 5.13 21.60
N ASN A 719 -36.28 4.10 21.79
CA ASN A 719 -35.65 3.72 23.07
C ASN A 719 -34.10 3.77 23.08
N GLY A 720 -33.45 4.12 21.97
CA GLY A 720 -32.01 3.98 21.78
C GLY A 720 -31.47 4.97 20.75
N ASP A 721 -31.39 6.24 21.17
CA ASP A 721 -31.20 7.36 20.27
C ASP A 721 -29.83 8.01 20.31
N PHE A 722 -29.44 8.47 19.13
CA PHE A 722 -28.27 9.30 18.94
C PHE A 722 -28.51 10.71 19.47
N GLN A 723 -27.45 11.39 19.93
CA GLN A 723 -27.49 12.83 20.12
C GLN A 723 -27.90 13.51 18.81
N ASN A 724 -27.16 13.23 17.74
CA ASN A 724 -27.51 13.71 16.41
C ASN A 724 -27.75 12.52 15.48
N GLY A 725 -28.82 12.52 14.69
CA GLY A 725 -29.05 11.48 13.69
C GLY A 725 -28.00 11.56 12.57
N VAL A 726 -28.00 12.66 11.83
CA VAL A 726 -27.07 12.93 10.72
C VAL A 726 -26.39 14.29 10.90
N GLY A 727 -25.05 14.30 10.88
CA GLY A 727 -24.21 15.49 10.95
C GLY A 727 -23.49 15.80 9.63
N LEU A 728 -23.91 16.87 8.96
CA LEU A 728 -23.27 17.43 7.77
C LEU A 728 -22.35 18.58 8.18
N TRP A 729 -21.18 18.27 8.74
CA TRP A 729 -20.28 19.21 9.39
C TRP A 729 -18.99 19.38 8.58
N GLY A 730 -18.70 20.64 8.27
CA GLY A 730 -17.41 21.10 7.79
C GLY A 730 -16.72 22.03 8.78
N THR A 731 -15.72 22.73 8.26
CA THR A 731 -14.92 23.73 8.97
C THR A 731 -14.98 25.08 8.25
N SER A 732 -14.44 26.14 8.85
CA SER A 732 -14.36 27.44 8.16
C SER A 732 -13.41 27.45 6.96
N SER A 733 -12.55 26.44 6.82
CA SER A 733 -11.59 26.30 5.72
C SER A 733 -12.07 25.38 4.59
N VAL A 734 -12.90 24.39 4.91
CA VAL A 734 -13.38 23.36 4.00
C VAL A 734 -14.82 23.08 4.41
N MET A 735 -15.78 23.17 3.48
CA MET A 735 -17.22 23.05 3.78
C MET A 735 -17.86 21.79 3.17
N ALA A 736 -18.80 21.18 3.91
CA ALA A 736 -19.60 20.04 3.44
C ALA A 736 -20.47 20.47 2.28
N ASP A 737 -20.23 19.86 1.11
CA ASP A 737 -20.81 20.26 -0.18
C ASP A 737 -21.61 19.12 -0.80
N GLY A 738 -22.79 19.43 -1.32
CA GLY A 738 -23.55 18.52 -2.18
C GLY A 738 -24.14 17.30 -1.48
N SER A 739 -24.20 17.29 -0.14
CA SER A 739 -24.70 16.12 0.59
C SER A 739 -26.22 15.96 0.47
N THR A 740 -26.68 14.71 0.34
CA THR A 740 -28.10 14.34 0.23
C THR A 740 -28.51 13.48 1.41
N VAL A 741 -29.56 13.86 2.13
CA VAL A 741 -30.18 13.09 3.21
C VAL A 741 -31.62 12.82 2.80
N SER A 742 -31.92 11.61 2.32
CA SER A 742 -33.21 11.30 1.69
C SER A 742 -33.88 10.02 2.22
N GLY A 743 -35.18 10.06 2.49
CA GLY A 743 -35.95 8.83 2.79
C GLY A 743 -35.66 8.18 4.14
N ASN A 744 -34.91 8.82 5.03
CA ASN A 744 -34.48 8.22 6.29
C ASN A 744 -35.56 8.30 7.38
N ARG A 745 -35.55 7.33 8.30
CA ARG A 745 -36.26 7.39 9.59
C ARG A 745 -35.24 7.74 10.67
N ILE A 746 -35.35 8.92 11.25
CA ILE A 746 -34.33 9.47 12.15
C ILE A 746 -34.95 9.75 13.52
N HIS A 747 -34.45 9.07 14.54
CA HIS A 747 -34.73 9.35 15.94
C HIS A 747 -33.47 9.92 16.60
N ALA A 748 -33.62 11.03 17.33
CA ALA A 748 -32.50 11.70 17.99
C ALA A 748 -32.89 12.34 19.33
N THR A 749 -31.94 12.46 20.26
CA THR A 749 -32.14 13.10 21.57
C THR A 749 -31.79 14.59 21.59
N TYR A 750 -31.24 15.12 20.49
CA TYR A 750 -30.90 16.55 20.39
C TYR A 750 -31.23 17.14 19.02
N ARG A 751 -30.66 16.59 17.93
CA ARG A 751 -30.91 17.06 16.57
C ARG A 751 -31.06 15.93 15.57
N GLY A 752 -32.07 15.98 14.71
CA GLY A 752 -32.27 14.96 13.68
C GLY A 752 -31.19 15.07 12.60
N VAL A 753 -31.32 16.06 11.73
CA VAL A 753 -30.31 16.44 10.74
C VAL A 753 -29.70 17.76 11.17
N THR A 754 -28.38 17.83 11.27
CA THR A 754 -27.67 19.07 11.61
C THR A 754 -26.60 19.37 10.58
N THR A 755 -26.61 20.61 10.09
CA THR A 755 -25.58 21.12 9.21
C THR A 755 -24.70 22.13 9.92
N TRP A 756 -23.43 22.19 9.56
CA TRP A 756 -22.47 23.11 10.15
C TRP A 756 -21.36 23.41 9.15
N TRP A 757 -21.14 24.68 8.76
CA TRP A 757 -20.20 25.01 7.67
C TRP A 757 -20.43 24.13 6.43
N SER A 758 -21.68 24.08 5.97
CA SER A 758 -22.08 23.29 4.81
C SER A 758 -22.79 24.16 3.76
N LEU A 759 -22.86 23.65 2.52
CA LEU A 759 -23.51 24.29 1.38
C LEU A 759 -24.06 23.23 0.38
N ASN A 760 -24.96 23.65 -0.51
CA ASN A 760 -25.58 22.79 -1.54
C ASN A 760 -26.21 21.47 -1.04
N ASN A 761 -26.83 21.48 0.13
CA ASN A 761 -27.36 20.24 0.72
C ASN A 761 -28.80 19.99 0.28
N THR A 762 -29.17 18.71 0.15
CA THR A 762 -30.55 18.31 -0.12
C THR A 762 -31.05 17.40 1.01
N ILE A 763 -32.05 17.85 1.75
CA ILE A 763 -32.65 17.11 2.87
C ILE A 763 -34.10 16.85 2.50
N MET A 764 -34.45 15.62 2.11
CA MET A 764 -35.78 15.36 1.59
C MET A 764 -36.44 14.07 2.09
N ASN A 765 -37.76 14.05 2.16
CA ASN A 765 -38.55 12.83 2.39
C ASN A 765 -38.14 12.03 3.64
N ASN A 766 -37.58 12.69 4.66
CA ASN A 766 -37.19 12.04 5.91
C ASN A 766 -38.32 12.13 6.94
N THR A 767 -38.53 11.06 7.72
CA THR A 767 -39.33 11.10 8.94
C THR A 767 -38.39 11.32 10.13
N ILE A 768 -38.63 12.39 10.91
CA ILE A 768 -37.72 12.81 11.98
C ILE A 768 -38.49 13.00 13.29
N SER A 769 -37.94 12.48 14.39
CA SER A 769 -38.43 12.75 15.74
C SER A 769 -37.30 13.11 16.71
N ILE A 770 -37.59 14.03 17.62
CA ILE A 770 -36.75 14.34 18.77
C ILE A 770 -37.38 13.72 20.02
N ASP A 771 -36.85 12.57 20.42
CA ASP A 771 -37.39 11.72 21.48
C ASP A 771 -36.42 11.68 22.67
N SER A 772 -36.96 11.55 23.89
CA SER A 772 -36.18 11.47 25.14
C SER A 772 -35.02 12.49 25.24
N PRO A 773 -35.28 13.79 25.00
CA PRO A 773 -34.23 14.77 24.78
C PRO A 773 -33.30 14.95 25.98
N ARG A 774 -32.05 15.32 25.70
CA ARG A 774 -31.01 15.48 26.72
C ARG A 774 -31.17 16.72 27.59
N ALA A 775 -31.24 16.57 28.91
CA ALA A 775 -31.41 17.69 29.85
C ALA A 775 -30.34 18.81 29.81
N ASP A 776 -29.14 18.53 29.29
CA ASP A 776 -27.98 19.45 29.26
C ASP A 776 -27.95 20.36 28.03
N ARG A 777 -28.94 20.27 27.15
CA ARG A 777 -29.07 21.11 25.94
C ARG A 777 -30.17 22.16 26.10
N SER A 778 -30.12 23.20 25.26
CA SER A 778 -31.07 24.33 25.29
C SER A 778 -31.71 24.69 23.95
N ARG A 779 -31.28 24.05 22.84
CA ARG A 779 -31.71 24.36 21.47
C ARG A 779 -31.90 23.09 20.64
N TYR A 780 -33.11 22.56 20.63
CA TYR A 780 -33.44 21.29 19.97
C TYR A 780 -34.00 21.58 18.57
N ALA A 781 -33.70 20.72 17.60
CA ALA A 781 -34.24 20.89 16.26
C ALA A 781 -34.33 19.56 15.51
N ALA A 782 -35.45 19.30 14.83
CA ALA A 782 -35.50 18.15 13.92
C ALA A 782 -34.53 18.36 12.73
N ILE A 783 -34.52 19.57 12.16
CA ILE A 783 -33.53 20.00 11.16
C ILE A 783 -32.86 21.30 11.62
N TYR A 784 -31.54 21.27 11.78
CA TYR A 784 -30.72 22.41 12.18
C TYR A 784 -29.82 22.88 11.03
N LEU A 785 -30.00 24.11 10.57
CA LEU A 785 -29.29 24.67 9.43
C LEU A 785 -28.27 25.73 9.87
N ALA A 786 -26.98 25.41 9.80
CA ALA A 786 -25.90 26.37 9.88
C ALA A 786 -25.05 26.31 8.61
N LEU A 787 -25.52 27.04 7.60
CA LEU A 787 -25.06 27.05 6.22
C LEU A 787 -24.10 28.22 5.97
N ASN A 788 -23.12 28.00 5.09
CA ASN A 788 -22.12 29.01 4.74
C ASN A 788 -22.08 29.34 3.23
N GLY A 789 -23.24 29.22 2.57
CA GLY A 789 -23.46 29.56 1.16
C GLY A 789 -24.22 28.49 0.40
N GLY A 790 -24.30 28.63 -0.92
CA GLY A 790 -24.88 27.63 -1.83
C GLY A 790 -26.40 27.52 -1.79
N GLN A 791 -26.94 26.50 -2.47
CA GLN A 791 -28.38 26.26 -2.57
C GLN A 791 -28.79 25.04 -1.76
N THR A 792 -29.36 25.25 -0.57
CA THR A 792 -29.87 24.13 0.25
C THR A 792 -31.37 23.95 0.04
N VAL A 793 -31.79 22.71 -0.18
CA VAL A 793 -33.20 22.33 -0.36
C VAL A 793 -33.63 21.43 0.80
N VAL A 794 -34.72 21.78 1.48
CA VAL A 794 -35.34 20.99 2.53
C VAL A 794 -36.78 20.70 2.12
N THR A 795 -37.09 19.49 1.66
CA THR A 795 -38.41 19.23 1.08
C THR A 795 -39.04 17.88 1.39
N GLY A 796 -40.36 17.83 1.60
CA GLY A 796 -41.06 16.57 1.81
C GLY A 796 -40.75 15.87 3.14
N ASN A 797 -40.09 16.55 4.09
CA ASN A 797 -39.78 15.93 5.39
C ASN A 797 -41.00 15.95 6.32
N GLU A 798 -41.16 14.88 7.09
CA GLU A 798 -42.19 14.73 8.12
C GLU A 798 -41.54 14.79 9.51
N VAL A 799 -41.77 15.86 10.26
CA VAL A 799 -41.38 15.96 11.67
C VAL A 799 -42.57 15.52 12.52
N VAL A 800 -42.47 14.33 13.12
CA VAL A 800 -43.60 13.67 13.80
C VAL A 800 -43.52 13.74 15.33
N GLY A 801 -42.39 14.18 15.89
CA GLY A 801 -42.18 14.30 17.32
C GLY A 801 -41.14 15.37 17.66
N LEU A 802 -41.46 16.25 18.60
CA LEU A 802 -40.56 17.29 19.08
C LEU A 802 -40.76 17.49 20.58
N GLN A 803 -39.86 16.94 21.38
CA GLN A 803 -39.86 17.07 22.84
C GLN A 803 -38.74 18.02 23.30
N ILE A 804 -38.83 18.48 24.56
CA ILE A 804 -37.76 19.22 25.23
C ILE A 804 -37.49 18.68 26.64
N ASN A 805 -36.25 18.77 27.12
CA ASN A 805 -35.89 18.43 28.50
C ASN A 805 -35.09 19.57 29.12
N ARG A 806 -35.72 20.44 29.91
CA ARG A 806 -35.04 21.54 30.60
C ARG A 806 -35.26 21.48 32.10
N THR A 807 -34.19 21.56 32.89
CA THR A 807 -34.28 21.42 34.35
C THR A 807 -34.17 22.73 35.12
N THR A 808 -33.36 23.68 34.67
CA THR A 808 -33.03 24.90 35.43
C THR A 808 -33.39 26.22 34.75
N SER A 809 -33.45 26.26 33.41
CA SER A 809 -33.84 27.44 32.65
C SER A 809 -34.62 27.03 31.41
N ALA A 810 -35.52 27.90 30.95
CA ALA A 810 -36.19 27.73 29.66
C ALA A 810 -35.19 27.51 28.52
N GLY A 811 -35.61 26.75 27.52
CA GLY A 811 -34.94 26.58 26.23
C GLY A 811 -35.98 26.62 25.11
N PHE A 812 -35.59 26.20 23.91
CA PHE A 812 -36.54 26.11 22.80
C PHE A 812 -36.32 24.89 21.91
N ALA A 813 -37.37 24.51 21.19
CA ALA A 813 -37.33 23.51 20.14
C ALA A 813 -37.93 24.04 18.84
N ALA A 814 -37.43 23.57 17.70
CA ALA A 814 -38.01 23.87 16.39
C ALA A 814 -38.11 22.63 15.50
N GLY A 815 -39.11 22.57 14.63
CA GLY A 815 -39.11 21.59 13.53
C GLY A 815 -37.92 21.84 12.61
N ILE A 816 -37.85 23.04 12.03
CA ILE A 816 -36.73 23.50 11.20
C ILE A 816 -36.14 24.77 11.81
N LEU A 817 -34.83 24.78 12.08
CA LEU A 817 -34.12 25.91 12.67
C LEU A 817 -33.03 26.44 11.75
N PHE A 818 -33.15 27.70 11.35
CA PHE A 818 -32.12 28.47 10.66
C PHE A 818 -31.22 29.18 11.67
N ASN A 819 -29.98 28.73 11.82
CA ASN A 819 -29.01 29.36 12.71
C ASN A 819 -27.99 30.26 11.99
N ALA A 820 -27.61 29.93 10.75
CA ALA A 820 -26.83 30.81 9.88
C ALA A 820 -27.12 30.44 8.42
N SER A 821 -27.33 31.42 7.55
CA SER A 821 -27.51 31.21 6.11
C SER A 821 -26.96 32.40 5.32
N LEU A 822 -26.08 32.13 4.36
CA LEU A 822 -25.38 33.16 3.57
C LEU A 822 -25.81 33.25 2.10
N ASP A 823 -26.82 32.47 1.68
CA ASP A 823 -27.28 32.41 0.29
C ASP A 823 -28.75 31.92 0.20
N THR A 824 -29.09 30.96 -0.66
CA THR A 824 -30.47 30.61 -0.97
C THR A 824 -30.89 29.31 -0.29
N VAL A 825 -32.04 29.32 0.38
CA VAL A 825 -32.63 28.13 1.01
C VAL A 825 -34.07 27.96 0.57
N LEU A 826 -34.43 26.78 0.09
CA LEU A 826 -35.80 26.38 -0.20
C LEU A 826 -36.29 25.40 0.86
N VAL A 827 -37.37 25.74 1.56
CA VAL A 827 -38.09 24.86 2.48
C VAL A 827 -39.49 24.64 1.93
N ALA A 828 -39.75 23.44 1.40
CA ALA A 828 -40.98 23.18 0.65
C ALA A 828 -41.66 21.85 0.98
N ASN A 829 -42.98 21.77 0.97
CA ASN A 829 -43.72 20.51 1.16
C ASN A 829 -43.38 19.75 2.47
N ASN A 830 -42.91 20.41 3.52
CA ASN A 830 -42.64 19.73 4.78
C ASN A 830 -43.90 19.69 5.66
N MET A 831 -44.10 18.58 6.36
CA MET A 831 -45.10 18.43 7.42
C MET A 831 -44.41 18.49 8.77
N ILE A 832 -44.76 19.48 9.60
CA ILE A 832 -44.19 19.66 10.93
C ILE A 832 -45.31 19.55 11.95
N ALA A 833 -45.43 18.36 12.53
CA ALA A 833 -46.48 18.00 13.46
C ALA A 833 -45.91 17.89 14.89
N VAL A 834 -46.12 18.93 15.68
CA VAL A 834 -45.76 18.93 17.10
C VAL A 834 -47.00 18.60 17.90
N ASP A 835 -47.32 17.32 18.11
CA ASP A 835 -48.60 16.92 18.70
C ASP A 835 -48.77 17.35 20.17
N ASN A 836 -47.89 16.88 21.04
CA ASN A 836 -47.85 17.31 22.43
C ASN A 836 -46.43 17.75 22.72
N PHE A 837 -46.18 19.07 22.66
CA PHE A 837 -44.87 19.63 22.98
C PHE A 837 -44.55 19.34 24.44
N ALA A 838 -43.97 18.17 24.69
CA ALA A 838 -43.76 17.65 26.01
C ALA A 838 -42.42 18.15 26.55
N ASN A 839 -42.48 18.91 27.63
CA ASN A 839 -41.33 19.15 28.47
C ASN A 839 -41.21 18.06 29.53
N ILE A 840 -40.21 17.18 29.38
CA ILE A 840 -39.93 16.12 30.35
C ILE A 840 -39.04 16.59 31.51
N GLY A 841 -38.66 17.88 31.52
CA GLY A 841 -37.88 18.53 32.56
C GLY A 841 -38.72 19.31 33.58
N ALA A 842 -38.05 20.12 34.42
CA ALA A 842 -38.67 20.90 35.51
C ALA A 842 -38.76 22.42 35.23
N ALA A 843 -38.09 22.93 34.21
CA ALA A 843 -38.10 24.35 33.86
C ALA A 843 -39.31 24.66 32.99
N VAL A 844 -40.07 25.70 33.33
CA VAL A 844 -41.25 26.15 32.58
C VAL A 844 -40.93 27.35 31.69
N GLY A 845 -41.81 27.63 30.72
CA GLY A 845 -41.70 28.78 29.82
C GLY A 845 -40.78 28.50 28.64
N ASN A 846 -40.76 27.26 28.16
CA ASN A 846 -40.01 26.86 26.97
C ASN A 846 -40.73 27.32 25.70
N ASP A 847 -39.96 27.69 24.69
CA ASP A 847 -40.50 28.11 23.41
C ASP A 847 -40.54 26.94 22.42
N VAL A 848 -41.53 26.94 21.54
CA VAL A 848 -41.65 25.97 20.46
C VAL A 848 -42.02 26.66 19.15
N TYR A 849 -41.33 26.23 18.09
CA TYR A 849 -41.56 26.75 16.76
C TYR A 849 -41.75 25.63 15.74
N GLY A 850 -42.58 25.86 14.73
CA GLY A 850 -42.60 25.01 13.54
C GLY A 850 -41.32 25.24 12.73
N ILE A 851 -41.18 26.44 12.21
CA ILE A 851 -40.01 26.91 11.48
C ILE A 851 -39.46 28.18 12.17
N ALA A 852 -38.21 28.12 12.63
CA ALA A 852 -37.59 29.20 13.37
C ALA A 852 -36.28 29.67 12.76
N PHE A 853 -35.89 30.89 13.13
CA PHE A 853 -34.54 31.39 12.92
C PHE A 853 -33.95 32.00 14.19
N ASP A 854 -32.67 31.72 14.46
CA ASP A 854 -31.95 32.10 15.67
C ASP A 854 -30.53 32.55 15.30
N ASN A 855 -30.18 33.82 15.54
CA ASN A 855 -28.86 34.36 15.25
C ASN A 855 -28.42 34.21 13.77
N ALA A 856 -29.37 34.26 12.84
CA ALA A 856 -29.11 34.12 11.41
C ALA A 856 -28.28 35.30 10.88
N ALA A 857 -26.96 35.12 10.85
CA ALA A 857 -26.03 36.09 10.28
C ALA A 857 -25.91 35.84 8.77
N GLY A 858 -26.10 36.88 7.95
CA GLY A 858 -25.85 36.83 6.50
C GLY A 858 -26.92 37.49 5.64
N ASN A 859 -26.66 37.62 4.34
CA ASN A 859 -27.69 37.98 3.38
C ASN A 859 -28.17 36.69 2.72
N SER A 860 -29.38 36.25 3.04
CA SER A 860 -29.98 35.04 2.47
C SER A 860 -31.37 35.31 1.90
N VAL A 861 -31.74 34.50 0.90
CA VAL A 861 -33.10 34.45 0.35
C VAL A 861 -33.70 33.11 0.74
N ASN A 862 -34.64 33.14 1.68
CA ASN A 862 -35.26 31.95 2.25
C ASN A 862 -36.69 31.85 1.70
N SER A 863 -36.97 30.80 0.92
CA SER A 863 -38.27 30.55 0.31
C SER A 863 -38.95 29.41 1.06
N ILE A 864 -40.04 29.73 1.76
CA ILE A 864 -40.79 28.83 2.62
C ILE A 864 -42.15 28.61 1.97
N TYR A 865 -42.32 27.50 1.24
CA TYR A 865 -43.48 27.29 0.37
C TYR A 865 -44.21 25.98 0.66
N HIS A 866 -45.55 25.99 0.64
CA HIS A 866 -46.32 24.73 0.74
C HIS A 866 -45.98 23.87 1.96
N ASN A 867 -45.59 24.44 3.10
CA ASN A 867 -45.37 23.67 4.32
C ASN A 867 -46.67 23.59 5.13
N SER A 868 -46.92 22.45 5.77
CA SER A 868 -47.99 22.29 6.75
C SER A 868 -47.37 22.20 8.13
N VAL A 869 -47.71 23.13 9.01
CA VAL A 869 -47.19 23.21 10.38
C VAL A 869 -48.36 23.20 11.34
N ARG A 870 -48.32 22.28 12.31
CA ARG A 870 -49.25 22.24 13.43
C ARG A 870 -48.47 22.18 14.74
N ILE A 871 -48.75 23.12 15.63
CA ILE A 871 -48.27 23.11 17.01
C ILE A 871 -49.45 22.80 17.91
N GLY A 872 -49.43 21.63 18.53
CA GLY A 872 -50.45 21.21 19.49
C GLY A 872 -50.36 21.97 20.81
N SER A 873 -51.40 21.82 21.62
CA SER A 873 -51.45 22.47 22.93
C SER A 873 -50.46 21.84 23.91
N SER A 874 -49.99 22.64 24.88
CA SER A 874 -49.09 22.21 25.93
C SER A 874 -49.27 23.03 27.21
N ASP A 875 -48.66 22.57 28.30
CA ASP A 875 -48.61 23.30 29.58
C ASP A 875 -47.49 24.38 29.62
N GLU A 876 -46.71 24.54 28.54
CA GLU A 876 -45.67 25.55 28.45
C GLU A 876 -46.24 26.95 28.19
N THR A 877 -45.60 27.96 28.79
CA THR A 877 -46.04 29.37 28.73
C THR A 877 -45.09 30.25 27.91
N GLY A 878 -44.12 29.64 27.23
CA GLY A 878 -43.20 30.35 26.33
C GLY A 878 -43.89 30.75 25.04
N ILE A 879 -43.10 31.19 24.05
CA ILE A 879 -43.60 31.48 22.71
C ILE A 879 -43.93 30.18 22.00
N HIS A 880 -45.16 30.10 21.48
CA HIS A 880 -45.61 29.02 20.60
C HIS A 880 -45.89 29.63 19.23
N ALA A 881 -45.07 29.35 18.22
CA ALA A 881 -45.21 29.99 16.92
C ALA A 881 -45.00 29.09 15.72
N GLY A 882 -45.95 29.07 14.77
CA GLY A 882 -45.80 28.32 13.52
C GLY A 882 -44.54 28.73 12.73
N PHE A 883 -44.30 30.05 12.64
CA PHE A 883 -43.11 30.64 12.05
C PHE A 883 -42.64 31.88 12.83
N GLY A 884 -41.34 32.06 13.01
CA GLY A 884 -40.78 33.31 13.59
C GLY A 884 -39.35 33.22 14.13
N PRO A 885 -38.77 34.33 14.58
CA PRO A 885 -37.49 34.33 15.27
C PRO A 885 -37.62 33.84 16.71
N HIS A 886 -36.65 33.07 17.20
CA HIS A 886 -36.49 32.82 18.64
C HIS A 886 -35.76 33.97 19.36
N GLN A 887 -34.81 34.64 18.70
CA GLN A 887 -34.12 35.83 19.23
C GLN A 887 -34.09 36.96 18.19
N GLU A 888 -34.16 38.22 18.65
CA GLU A 888 -34.03 39.41 17.79
C GLU A 888 -32.58 39.54 17.25
N SER A 889 -32.36 39.11 16.00
CA SER A 889 -31.13 39.41 15.26
C SER A 889 -31.44 39.48 13.77
N ALA A 890 -31.67 40.68 13.25
CA ALA A 890 -31.96 40.88 11.84
C ALA A 890 -30.74 41.41 11.09
N THR A 891 -30.10 40.53 10.32
CA THR A 891 -29.26 40.90 9.18
C THR A 891 -30.14 41.08 7.92
N ALA A 892 -29.60 41.44 6.76
CA ALA A 892 -30.38 41.81 5.57
C ALA A 892 -30.95 40.59 4.79
N GLN A 893 -31.70 39.73 5.50
CA GLN A 893 -32.31 38.51 4.97
C GLN A 893 -33.71 38.76 4.40
N THR A 894 -34.10 37.97 3.41
CA THR A 894 -35.45 37.96 2.82
C THR A 894 -36.14 36.64 3.15
N TRP A 895 -37.38 36.74 3.63
CA TRP A 895 -38.23 35.61 3.99
C TRP A 895 -39.50 35.63 3.13
N ASN A 896 -39.57 34.71 2.17
CA ASN A 896 -40.69 34.58 1.24
C ASN A 896 -41.61 33.45 1.72
N LEU A 897 -42.81 33.79 2.18
CA LEU A 897 -43.80 32.80 2.63
C LEU A 897 -44.95 32.76 1.64
N ARG A 898 -45.16 31.61 0.99
CA ARG A 898 -46.29 31.36 0.08
C ARG A 898 -46.91 30.00 0.32
N ASN A 899 -48.22 29.93 0.22
CA ASN A 899 -48.96 28.66 0.22
C ASN A 899 -48.71 27.79 1.45
N ASN A 900 -48.34 28.33 2.62
CA ASN A 900 -48.15 27.50 3.82
C ASN A 900 -49.45 27.39 4.62
N ILE A 901 -49.56 26.36 5.45
CA ILE A 901 -50.55 26.24 6.52
C ILE A 901 -49.82 26.32 7.86
N PHE A 902 -50.19 27.28 8.71
CA PHE A 902 -49.71 27.39 10.09
C PHE A 902 -50.87 27.30 11.07
N VAL A 903 -50.87 26.25 11.89
CA VAL A 903 -51.90 25.97 12.90
C VAL A 903 -51.26 25.96 14.29
N SER A 904 -51.86 26.68 15.24
CA SER A 904 -51.51 26.59 16.67
C SER A 904 -52.73 26.26 17.50
N ASP A 905 -52.70 25.14 18.20
CA ASP A 905 -53.79 24.71 19.07
C ASP A 905 -53.67 25.28 20.51
N GLN A 906 -52.63 26.07 20.76
CA GLN A 906 -52.40 26.69 22.06
C GLN A 906 -53.27 27.95 22.23
N ASP A 907 -54.13 27.99 23.25
CA ASP A 907 -54.91 29.17 23.66
C ASP A 907 -54.19 29.97 24.76
N ASP A 908 -53.08 30.63 24.41
CA ASP A 908 -52.30 31.48 25.31
C ASP A 908 -51.89 32.79 24.62
N VAL A 909 -51.68 33.86 25.39
CA VAL A 909 -51.27 35.18 24.88
C VAL A 909 -49.94 35.17 24.13
N ASN A 910 -49.10 34.16 24.34
CA ASN A 910 -47.82 33.97 23.67
C ASN A 910 -47.90 33.00 22.46
N ALA A 911 -49.10 32.48 22.17
CA ALA A 911 -49.34 31.64 20.99
C ALA A 911 -49.62 32.48 19.74
N ASN A 912 -48.98 32.12 18.64
CA ASN A 912 -49.01 32.81 17.36
C ASN A 912 -48.99 31.81 16.19
N ALA A 913 -49.73 32.06 15.10
CA ALA A 913 -49.44 31.34 13.86
C ALA A 913 -48.17 31.90 13.19
N ILE A 914 -48.02 33.23 13.22
CA ILE A 914 -46.83 33.95 12.76
C ILE A 914 -46.32 34.95 13.81
N TYR A 915 -45.07 34.79 14.24
CA TYR A 915 -44.43 35.64 15.24
C TYR A 915 -43.32 36.46 14.59
N TRP A 916 -43.46 37.79 14.58
CA TRP A 916 -42.53 38.70 13.89
C TRP A 916 -42.22 39.97 14.71
N PRO A 917 -41.46 39.86 15.81
CA PRO A 917 -41.11 41.00 16.68
C PRO A 917 -40.04 41.95 16.11
N ILE A 918 -39.63 41.79 14.85
CA ILE A 918 -38.44 42.45 14.29
C ILE A 918 -38.75 43.84 13.75
N ASP A 919 -38.14 44.88 14.34
CA ASP A 919 -38.28 46.29 13.92
C ASP A 919 -37.25 46.78 12.87
N SER A 920 -36.36 45.90 12.39
CA SER A 920 -35.13 46.22 11.63
C SER A 920 -34.99 45.45 10.28
N ASN A 921 -33.78 45.45 9.68
CA ASN A 921 -33.47 45.23 8.24
C ASN A 921 -33.90 43.91 7.56
N ALA A 922 -34.53 42.96 8.25
CA ALA A 922 -35.03 41.74 7.62
C ALA A 922 -36.35 42.02 6.87
N GLN A 923 -36.50 41.46 5.66
CA GLN A 923 -37.69 41.66 4.85
C GLN A 923 -38.60 40.43 4.93
N LEU A 924 -39.84 40.64 5.39
CA LEU A 924 -40.90 39.65 5.32
C LEU A 924 -41.75 39.91 4.07
N ASP A 925 -41.84 38.92 3.19
CA ASP A 925 -42.78 38.90 2.08
C ASP A 925 -43.69 37.67 2.23
N ALA A 926 -44.86 37.87 2.84
CA ALA A 926 -45.84 36.82 3.09
C ALA A 926 -47.13 37.07 2.30
N ASP A 927 -47.64 36.04 1.61
CA ASP A 927 -48.92 36.06 0.90
C ASP A 927 -49.44 34.65 0.63
N PHE A 928 -50.73 34.49 0.35
CA PHE A 928 -51.36 33.18 0.07
C PHE A 928 -51.12 32.11 1.15
N ASN A 929 -50.91 32.46 2.40
CA ASN A 929 -50.77 31.51 3.51
C ASN A 929 -52.13 31.26 4.18
N ASN A 930 -52.25 30.20 4.96
CA ASN A 930 -53.36 29.97 5.87
C ASN A 930 -52.85 30.01 7.31
N TYR A 931 -53.52 30.78 8.16
CA TYR A 931 -53.18 30.92 9.58
C TYR A 931 -54.39 30.54 10.43
N PHE A 932 -54.22 29.68 11.42
CA PHE A 932 -55.30 29.34 12.35
C PHE A 932 -54.77 29.17 13.77
N VAL A 933 -55.52 29.71 14.74
CA VAL A 933 -55.25 29.54 16.17
C VAL A 933 -56.52 29.14 16.92
N SER A 934 -56.44 28.11 17.77
CA SER A 934 -57.61 27.60 18.49
C SER A 934 -57.77 28.29 19.85
N GLY A 935 -58.23 29.54 19.89
CA GLY A 935 -58.32 30.24 21.17
C GLY A 935 -58.68 31.71 21.09
N ALA A 936 -59.29 32.25 22.15
CA ALA A 936 -59.59 33.69 22.25
C ALA A 936 -58.42 34.50 22.86
N SER A 937 -57.45 33.82 23.46
CA SER A 937 -56.26 34.42 24.07
C SER A 937 -55.06 34.38 23.14
N ALA A 938 -55.03 33.42 22.20
CA ALA A 938 -54.04 33.33 21.14
C ALA A 938 -54.13 34.49 20.14
N ASN A 939 -53.02 34.78 19.47
CA ASN A 939 -52.97 35.76 18.39
C ASN A 939 -52.77 35.02 17.07
N LEU A 940 -53.39 35.50 15.98
CA LEU A 940 -53.00 35.04 14.65
C LEU A 940 -51.53 35.38 14.39
N GLY A 941 -51.09 36.57 14.80
CA GLY A 941 -49.68 36.87 14.84
C GLY A 941 -49.27 38.11 15.64
N LEU A 942 -47.97 38.35 15.68
CA LEU A 942 -47.37 39.55 16.28
C LEU A 942 -46.46 40.22 15.26
N TYR A 943 -46.68 41.51 15.00
CA TYR A 943 -45.84 42.31 14.10
C TYR A 943 -45.23 43.49 14.86
N ASN A 944 -43.90 43.53 14.95
CA ASN A 944 -43.14 44.42 15.82
C ASN A 944 -43.58 44.30 17.29
N THR A 945 -44.40 45.23 17.76
CA THR A 945 -44.96 45.24 19.12
C THR A 945 -46.49 45.14 19.12
N THR A 946 -47.11 44.87 17.97
CA THR A 946 -48.56 44.86 17.79
C THR A 946 -49.05 43.42 17.69
N ASN A 947 -49.84 43.00 18.67
CA ASN A 947 -50.58 41.74 18.62
C ASN A 947 -51.76 41.87 17.66
N ALA A 948 -51.89 40.93 16.74
CA ALA A 948 -52.98 40.80 15.80
C ALA A 948 -53.80 39.55 16.15
N ALA A 949 -55.02 39.74 16.66
CA ALA A 949 -55.91 38.64 17.01
C ALA A 949 -56.51 37.96 15.77
N THR A 950 -56.70 38.72 14.69
CA THR A 950 -57.31 38.25 13.43
C THR A 950 -56.41 38.55 12.23
N LEU A 951 -56.71 37.93 11.08
CA LEU A 951 -55.99 38.18 9.83
C LEU A 951 -56.11 39.64 9.37
N ALA A 952 -57.27 40.26 9.58
CA ALA A 952 -57.47 41.67 9.25
C ALA A 952 -56.58 42.59 10.10
N ASP A 953 -56.40 42.26 11.39
CA ASP A 953 -55.47 42.99 12.27
C ASP A 953 -54.02 42.79 11.82
N TRP A 954 -53.66 41.57 11.42
CA TRP A 954 -52.33 41.24 10.91
C TRP A 954 -52.01 42.01 9.64
N GLN A 955 -52.87 41.93 8.62
CA GLN A 955 -52.72 42.66 7.35
C GLN A 955 -52.62 44.17 7.57
N THR A 956 -53.36 44.71 8.54
CA THR A 956 -53.30 46.13 8.90
C THR A 956 -51.96 46.48 9.54
N ALA A 957 -51.43 45.62 10.41
CA ALA A 957 -50.18 45.85 11.13
C ALA A 957 -48.94 45.65 10.25
N SER A 958 -48.92 44.58 9.45
CA SER A 958 -47.78 44.15 8.64
C SER A 958 -47.73 44.78 7.25
N GLY A 959 -48.90 45.07 6.65
CA GLY A 959 -49.01 45.54 5.27
C GLY A 959 -48.75 44.45 4.21
N VAL A 960 -48.66 43.19 4.61
CA VAL A 960 -48.50 42.01 3.73
C VAL A 960 -49.70 41.06 3.85
N ASP A 961 -49.64 39.87 3.24
CA ASP A 961 -50.63 38.79 3.35
C ASP A 961 -52.03 39.11 2.78
N ALA A 962 -52.11 39.85 1.68
CA ALA A 962 -53.38 40.30 1.09
C ALA A 962 -54.32 39.17 0.63
N ASN A 963 -53.76 38.03 0.19
CA ASN A 963 -54.48 36.86 -0.34
C ASN A 963 -54.44 35.66 0.62
N SER A 964 -53.96 35.86 1.85
CA SER A 964 -53.94 34.83 2.89
C SER A 964 -55.35 34.57 3.45
N SER A 965 -55.51 33.45 4.15
CA SER A 965 -56.78 33.01 4.75
C SER A 965 -56.62 32.71 6.24
N GLU A 966 -57.74 32.77 6.96
CA GLU A 966 -57.86 32.37 8.36
C GLU A 966 -58.99 31.33 8.47
N VAL A 967 -58.67 30.07 8.16
CA VAL A 967 -59.62 28.96 8.26
C VAL A 967 -59.03 27.79 9.03
N GLU A 968 -59.90 27.13 9.81
CA GLU A 968 -59.60 25.88 10.51
C GLU A 968 -59.31 24.77 9.49
N VAL A 969 -58.35 23.90 9.80
CA VAL A 969 -57.91 22.82 8.93
C VAL A 969 -58.13 21.48 9.60
N GLU A 970 -58.81 20.57 8.91
CA GLU A 970 -59.01 19.18 9.32
C GLU A 970 -57.87 18.32 8.75
N PHE A 971 -57.03 17.77 9.64
CA PHE A 971 -55.95 16.84 9.30
C PHE A 971 -56.34 15.38 9.56
N VAL A 972 -55.70 14.42 8.87
CA VAL A 972 -55.91 12.98 9.08
C VAL A 972 -55.69 12.57 10.54
N SER A 973 -54.63 13.11 11.17
CA SER A 973 -54.40 12.97 12.60
C SER A 973 -53.55 14.13 13.14
N THR A 974 -53.17 14.06 14.42
CA THR A 974 -52.33 15.08 15.04
C THR A 974 -50.88 15.05 14.60
N THR A 975 -50.40 13.92 14.08
CA THR A 975 -49.04 13.69 13.56
C THR A 975 -48.98 13.54 12.04
N ASP A 976 -50.12 13.30 11.38
CA ASP A 976 -50.27 13.23 9.92
C ASP A 976 -51.08 14.43 9.42
N LEU A 977 -50.40 15.40 8.82
CA LEU A 977 -50.96 16.69 8.40
C LEU A 977 -51.49 16.70 6.96
N ARG A 978 -51.79 15.52 6.40
CA ARG A 978 -52.59 15.42 5.16
C ARG A 978 -54.00 15.94 5.42
N LEU A 979 -54.57 16.65 4.45
CA LEU A 979 -55.90 17.24 4.56
C LEU A 979 -56.99 16.16 4.49
N THR A 980 -58.05 16.33 5.28
CA THR A 980 -59.20 15.43 5.27
C THR A 980 -60.51 16.20 5.44
N GLY A 981 -61.63 15.48 5.37
CA GLY A 981 -62.96 16.00 5.68
C GLY A 981 -63.31 17.27 4.89
N ASN A 982 -63.69 18.34 5.58
CA ASN A 982 -64.16 19.58 4.94
C ASN A 982 -63.03 20.45 4.36
N SER A 983 -61.77 20.20 4.73
CA SER A 983 -60.64 20.95 4.19
C SER A 983 -60.28 20.52 2.77
N VAL A 984 -60.64 19.30 2.38
CA VAL A 984 -60.54 18.85 0.98
C VAL A 984 -61.68 19.51 0.18
N GLY A 985 -61.31 20.36 -0.78
CA GLY A 985 -62.24 21.16 -1.59
C GLY A 985 -62.54 22.55 -1.02
N ASP A 986 -61.92 22.98 0.09
CA ASP A 986 -62.12 24.32 0.64
C ASP A 986 -61.38 25.38 -0.19
N LEU A 987 -62.15 26.23 -0.88
CA LEU A 987 -61.64 27.32 -1.71
C LEU A 987 -60.77 28.32 -0.93
N ASN A 988 -60.91 28.43 0.39
CA ASN A 988 -60.05 29.30 1.19
C ASN A 988 -58.60 28.79 1.28
N LEU A 989 -58.40 27.49 1.05
CA LEU A 989 -57.09 26.84 0.96
C LEU A 989 -56.49 26.90 -0.44
N ALA A 990 -57.09 27.65 -1.38
CA ALA A 990 -56.50 27.90 -2.70
C ALA A 990 -55.27 28.82 -2.59
N GLY A 991 -54.12 28.29 -2.97
CA GLY A 991 -52.85 29.01 -3.07
C GLY A 991 -52.62 29.62 -4.45
N THR A 992 -51.38 30.01 -4.70
CA THR A 992 -50.90 30.54 -5.98
C THR A 992 -49.91 29.57 -6.65
N PRO A 993 -49.90 29.41 -7.99
CA PRO A 993 -48.93 28.57 -8.68
C PRO A 993 -47.48 28.94 -8.32
N SER A 994 -46.62 27.93 -8.23
CA SER A 994 -45.20 28.10 -7.89
C SER A 994 -44.32 27.14 -8.70
N SER A 995 -43.00 27.24 -8.55
CA SER A 995 -42.05 26.29 -9.17
C SER A 995 -42.08 24.89 -8.54
N ILE A 996 -42.86 24.67 -7.48
CA ILE A 996 -43.03 23.37 -6.83
C ILE A 996 -44.21 22.68 -7.51
N LEU A 997 -43.90 21.67 -8.33
CA LEU A 997 -44.88 21.03 -9.22
C LEU A 997 -45.55 19.79 -8.61
N THR A 998 -44.98 19.22 -7.56
CA THR A 998 -45.54 18.08 -6.85
C THR A 998 -45.68 18.37 -5.36
N ASP A 999 -46.59 17.67 -4.70
CA ASP A 999 -46.77 17.72 -3.25
C ASP A 999 -45.89 16.67 -2.53
N ILE A 1000 -46.12 16.47 -1.22
CA ILE A 1000 -45.32 15.54 -0.40
C ILE A 1000 -45.48 14.06 -0.81
N ASP A 1001 -46.64 13.68 -1.37
CA ASP A 1001 -46.92 12.30 -1.78
C ASP A 1001 -46.63 12.07 -3.28
N GLY A 1002 -46.08 13.09 -3.96
CA GLY A 1002 -45.71 13.04 -5.38
C GLY A 1002 -46.86 13.38 -6.33
N THR A 1003 -48.02 13.78 -5.82
CA THR A 1003 -49.16 14.23 -6.63
C THR A 1003 -48.83 15.54 -7.32
N THR A 1004 -49.18 15.67 -8.60
CA THR A 1004 -48.98 16.92 -9.35
C THR A 1004 -49.90 18.00 -8.79
N ARG A 1005 -49.34 19.17 -8.49
CA ARG A 1005 -50.09 20.32 -7.98
C ARG A 1005 -50.87 20.99 -9.11
N SER A 1006 -52.03 21.55 -8.78
CA SER A 1006 -52.78 22.38 -9.74
C SER A 1006 -51.90 23.53 -10.27
N SER A 1007 -51.88 23.70 -11.59
CA SER A 1007 -51.19 24.79 -12.28
C SER A 1007 -51.89 26.14 -12.10
N VAL A 1008 -53.09 26.16 -11.51
CA VAL A 1008 -53.95 27.36 -11.40
C VAL A 1008 -54.26 27.71 -9.94
N ALA A 1009 -54.63 26.73 -9.11
CA ALA A 1009 -54.88 26.93 -7.67
C ALA A 1009 -54.42 25.71 -6.87
N PRO A 1010 -53.11 25.59 -6.60
CA PRO A 1010 -52.60 24.52 -5.76
C PRO A 1010 -53.12 24.69 -4.32
N TYR A 1011 -53.21 23.62 -3.55
CA TYR A 1011 -53.53 23.73 -2.13
C TYR A 1011 -52.41 24.46 -1.37
N LYS A 1012 -52.81 25.31 -0.42
CA LYS A 1012 -51.94 25.74 0.67
C LYS A 1012 -51.60 24.50 1.50
N GLY A 1013 -50.33 24.38 1.92
CA GLY A 1013 -49.80 23.25 2.68
C GLY A 1013 -49.09 22.19 1.85
N ALA A 1014 -48.55 21.19 2.53
CA ALA A 1014 -47.67 20.17 1.97
C ALA A 1014 -48.38 19.11 1.12
N PHE A 1015 -49.70 19.00 1.25
CA PHE A 1015 -50.53 18.00 0.59
C PHE A 1015 -51.48 18.68 -0.41
N GLU A 1016 -51.59 18.11 -1.60
CA GLU A 1016 -52.55 18.48 -2.62
C GLU A 1016 -53.75 17.55 -2.52
N GLY A 1017 -54.93 18.09 -2.17
CA GLY A 1017 -56.13 17.28 -2.06
C GLY A 1017 -56.64 16.79 -3.42
N ASP A 1018 -57.24 15.60 -3.45
CA ASP A 1018 -57.82 14.97 -4.66
C ASP A 1018 -58.99 15.73 -5.30
N VAL A 1019 -59.36 16.90 -4.77
CA VAL A 1019 -60.47 17.73 -5.26
C VAL A 1019 -59.90 19.07 -5.72
N GLU A 1020 -60.07 19.40 -6.99
CA GLU A 1020 -59.62 20.69 -7.53
C GLU A 1020 -60.36 21.89 -6.89
N LEU A 1021 -59.61 22.96 -6.61
CA LEU A 1021 -60.12 24.18 -5.98
C LEU A 1021 -60.66 25.22 -6.98
N ILE A 1022 -60.53 24.99 -8.28
CA ILE A 1022 -61.25 25.73 -9.32
C ILE A 1022 -61.48 24.81 -10.50
N SER A 1023 -62.62 24.96 -11.17
CA SER A 1023 -62.88 24.21 -12.41
C SER A 1023 -61.97 24.74 -13.52
N ASP A 1024 -61.11 23.89 -14.06
CA ASP A 1024 -60.34 24.20 -15.26
C ASP A 1024 -61.25 24.69 -16.40
N VAL A 1025 -60.83 25.74 -17.09
CA VAL A 1025 -61.29 25.96 -18.45
C VAL A 1025 -60.46 25.01 -19.30
N GLU A 1026 -61.04 23.88 -19.70
CA GLU A 1026 -60.39 22.88 -20.55
C GLU A 1026 -59.73 23.56 -21.77
N ILE A 1027 -58.40 23.50 -21.85
CA ILE A 1027 -57.66 24.01 -23.01
C ILE A 1027 -57.76 22.96 -24.11
N THR A 1028 -58.44 23.33 -25.18
CA THR A 1028 -58.74 22.45 -26.31
C THR A 1028 -57.97 22.91 -27.53
N ILE A 1029 -57.39 21.95 -28.26
CA ILE A 1029 -56.83 22.15 -29.59
C ILE A 1029 -57.72 21.40 -30.57
N ASP A 1030 -58.34 22.13 -31.51
CA ASP A 1030 -59.17 21.56 -32.56
C ASP A 1030 -58.33 20.74 -33.55
N ALA A 1031 -59.00 19.88 -34.32
CA ALA A 1031 -58.38 19.12 -35.41
C ALA A 1031 -57.71 20.03 -36.45
N PHE A 1032 -56.51 19.64 -36.89
CA PHE A 1032 -55.75 20.27 -37.97
C PHE A 1032 -54.97 19.21 -38.74
N SER A 1033 -54.59 19.50 -39.99
CA SER A 1033 -53.91 18.56 -40.88
C SER A 1033 -52.56 19.09 -41.41
N VAL A 1034 -51.63 18.18 -41.73
CA VAL A 1034 -50.44 18.51 -42.52
C VAL A 1034 -50.78 18.60 -44.01
N LEU A 1035 -50.11 19.50 -44.75
CA LEU A 1035 -50.51 19.90 -46.10
C LEU A 1035 -49.48 19.59 -47.18
N THR A 1036 -48.27 20.11 -47.08
CA THR A 1036 -47.21 19.91 -48.09
C THR A 1036 -45.87 19.62 -47.44
N PRO A 1037 -44.97 18.82 -48.05
CA PRO A 1037 -45.12 18.11 -49.33
C PRO A 1037 -46.26 17.08 -49.34
N ALA A 1038 -46.81 16.79 -50.52
CA ALA A 1038 -47.88 15.79 -50.65
C ALA A 1038 -47.37 14.39 -50.28
N ASP A 1039 -48.28 13.49 -49.93
CA ASP A 1039 -47.95 12.08 -49.67
C ASP A 1039 -47.17 11.47 -50.85
N ASP A 1040 -46.21 10.60 -50.53
CA ASP A 1040 -45.28 9.94 -51.44
C ASP A 1040 -44.37 10.90 -52.25
N SER A 1041 -44.16 12.14 -51.80
CA SER A 1041 -43.21 13.06 -52.44
C SER A 1041 -41.78 12.52 -52.34
N SER A 1042 -41.02 12.60 -53.44
CA SER A 1042 -39.62 12.17 -53.50
C SER A 1042 -38.68 13.33 -53.84
N PHE A 1043 -37.58 13.41 -53.11
CA PHE A 1043 -36.59 14.48 -53.21
C PHE A 1043 -35.19 13.89 -53.44
N ASP A 1044 -34.59 14.22 -54.59
CA ASP A 1044 -33.18 13.92 -54.88
C ASP A 1044 -32.34 15.12 -54.45
N LEU A 1045 -31.57 14.93 -53.37
CA LEU A 1045 -30.79 15.98 -52.74
C LEU A 1045 -29.52 16.34 -53.54
N GLY A 1046 -29.11 15.50 -54.51
CA GLY A 1046 -27.84 15.63 -55.24
C GLY A 1046 -27.96 16.07 -56.69
N THR A 1047 -29.12 15.92 -57.34
CA THR A 1047 -29.29 16.22 -58.79
C THR A 1047 -30.48 17.12 -59.16
N GLY A 1048 -31.30 17.52 -58.19
CA GLY A 1048 -32.47 18.38 -58.38
C GLY A 1048 -32.15 19.86 -58.68
N ALA A 1049 -33.13 20.58 -59.26
CA ALA A 1049 -33.07 22.04 -59.43
C ALA A 1049 -33.49 22.81 -58.15
N GLU A 1050 -34.16 22.13 -57.24
CA GLU A 1050 -34.58 22.65 -55.94
C GLU A 1050 -33.43 22.57 -54.93
N THR A 1051 -33.37 23.51 -54.00
CA THR A 1051 -32.32 23.54 -52.95
C THR A 1051 -32.88 23.44 -51.54
N GLU A 1052 -34.20 23.38 -51.40
CA GLU A 1052 -34.94 23.35 -50.14
C GLU A 1052 -36.29 22.66 -50.31
N VAL A 1053 -36.86 22.23 -49.19
CA VAL A 1053 -38.24 21.75 -49.09
C VAL A 1053 -38.92 22.45 -47.94
N THR A 1054 -40.12 22.94 -48.19
CA THR A 1054 -40.97 23.57 -47.18
C THR A 1054 -42.08 22.61 -46.78
N PHE A 1055 -42.17 22.36 -45.48
CA PHE A 1055 -43.27 21.65 -44.83
C PHE A 1055 -44.30 22.66 -44.36
N THR A 1056 -45.58 22.41 -44.62
CA THR A 1056 -46.68 23.29 -44.18
C THR A 1056 -47.85 22.48 -43.61
N TRP A 1057 -48.57 23.08 -42.68
CA TRP A 1057 -49.76 22.51 -42.04
C TRP A 1057 -50.82 23.58 -41.80
N GLU A 1058 -52.02 23.15 -41.44
CA GLU A 1058 -53.11 24.06 -41.04
C GLU A 1058 -52.83 24.65 -39.65
N GLU A 1059 -53.23 25.90 -39.43
CA GLU A 1059 -53.23 26.50 -38.10
C GLU A 1059 -54.24 25.78 -37.19
N ALA A 1060 -53.77 25.22 -36.09
CA ALA A 1060 -54.61 24.61 -35.07
C ALA A 1060 -55.38 25.69 -34.31
N THR A 1061 -56.71 25.59 -34.32
CA THR A 1061 -57.56 26.51 -33.55
C THR A 1061 -57.58 26.05 -32.08
N SER A 1062 -57.27 26.97 -31.16
CA SER A 1062 -57.30 26.71 -29.72
C SER A 1062 -57.86 27.90 -28.95
N ASN A 1063 -58.32 27.66 -27.72
CA ASN A 1063 -58.63 28.69 -26.74
C ASN A 1063 -57.39 29.22 -25.98
N ALA A 1064 -56.19 28.72 -26.29
CA ALA A 1064 -54.90 29.19 -25.80
C ALA A 1064 -53.91 29.46 -26.97
N GLU A 1065 -52.73 30.02 -26.65
CA GLU A 1065 -51.65 30.19 -27.62
C GLU A 1065 -51.00 28.83 -27.94
N VAL A 1066 -50.74 28.56 -29.22
CA VAL A 1066 -50.27 27.25 -29.72
C VAL A 1066 -48.91 27.40 -30.39
N THR A 1067 -47.98 26.52 -30.03
CA THR A 1067 -46.74 26.27 -30.77
C THR A 1067 -46.79 24.91 -31.46
N TYR A 1068 -45.91 24.67 -32.43
CA TYR A 1068 -45.89 23.48 -33.25
C TYR A 1068 -44.52 22.79 -33.19
N VAL A 1069 -44.55 21.47 -33.05
CA VAL A 1069 -43.37 20.59 -33.12
C VAL A 1069 -43.51 19.70 -34.35
N PHE A 1070 -42.62 19.90 -35.32
CA PHE A 1070 -42.48 19.06 -36.49
C PHE A 1070 -41.75 17.76 -36.14
N MET A 1071 -42.18 16.63 -36.71
CA MET A 1071 -41.67 15.29 -36.37
C MET A 1071 -41.42 14.44 -37.61
N PHE A 1072 -40.28 13.73 -37.62
CA PHE A 1072 -39.94 12.68 -38.59
C PHE A 1072 -39.81 11.32 -37.89
N ASP A 1073 -40.23 10.27 -38.60
CA ASP A 1073 -40.09 8.90 -38.16
C ASP A 1073 -39.93 7.95 -39.37
N SER A 1074 -39.66 6.68 -39.10
CA SER A 1074 -39.63 5.63 -40.12
C SER A 1074 -41.02 5.44 -40.76
N ALA A 1075 -41.06 5.02 -42.03
CA ALA A 1075 -42.29 4.91 -42.82
C ALA A 1075 -43.44 4.12 -42.16
N ASN A 1076 -43.14 3.19 -41.24
CA ASN A 1076 -44.13 2.33 -40.57
C ASN A 1076 -44.39 2.68 -39.10
N ALA A 1077 -43.75 3.73 -38.57
CA ALA A 1077 -43.89 4.09 -37.16
C ALA A 1077 -45.12 4.96 -36.87
N ASP A 1078 -45.42 5.07 -35.57
CA ASP A 1078 -46.58 5.78 -35.01
C ASP A 1078 -46.21 7.07 -34.28
N PHE A 1079 -44.94 7.51 -34.34
CA PHE A 1079 -44.41 8.70 -33.68
C PHE A 1079 -44.38 8.63 -32.14
N SER A 1080 -44.54 7.45 -31.53
CA SER A 1080 -44.33 7.28 -30.08
C SER A 1080 -42.87 7.52 -29.66
N THR A 1081 -41.92 7.26 -30.55
CA THR A 1081 -40.49 7.59 -30.41
C THR A 1081 -39.95 8.14 -31.74
N PRO A 1082 -40.21 9.40 -32.09
CA PRO A 1082 -39.84 9.96 -33.39
C PRO A 1082 -38.31 9.93 -33.57
N LEU A 1083 -37.86 9.68 -34.80
CA LEU A 1083 -36.43 9.73 -35.16
C LEU A 1083 -35.85 11.13 -34.95
N PHE A 1084 -36.68 12.16 -35.14
CA PHE A 1084 -36.25 13.54 -35.05
C PHE A 1084 -37.44 14.49 -34.83
N THR A 1085 -37.23 15.55 -34.05
CA THR A 1085 -38.21 16.62 -33.81
C THR A 1085 -37.58 18.00 -33.92
N ILE A 1086 -38.32 18.97 -34.44
CA ILE A 1086 -37.91 20.39 -34.49
C ILE A 1086 -39.12 21.24 -34.11
N GLU A 1087 -38.93 22.24 -33.27
CA GLU A 1087 -39.90 23.33 -33.14
C GLU A 1087 -40.05 24.09 -34.46
N SER A 1088 -41.25 24.58 -34.74
CA SER A 1088 -41.52 25.40 -35.94
C SER A 1088 -40.79 26.75 -35.89
N ASP A 1089 -40.72 27.42 -37.05
CA ASP A 1089 -40.17 28.77 -37.16
C ASP A 1089 -40.98 29.80 -36.32
N ASN A 1090 -40.43 31.01 -36.15
CA ASN A 1090 -41.05 32.12 -35.38
C ASN A 1090 -41.36 31.73 -33.93
N ASP A 1091 -40.36 31.24 -33.20
CA ASP A 1091 -40.46 30.77 -31.82
C ASP A 1091 -41.56 29.69 -31.64
N GLY A 1092 -41.69 28.78 -32.61
CA GLY A 1092 -42.65 27.68 -32.57
C GLY A 1092 -44.05 28.00 -33.10
N SER A 1093 -44.37 29.25 -33.44
CA SER A 1093 -45.74 29.65 -33.81
C SER A 1093 -46.06 29.59 -35.32
N ALA A 1094 -45.06 29.46 -36.19
CA ALA A 1094 -45.29 29.41 -37.64
C ALA A 1094 -45.99 28.09 -38.04
N THR A 1095 -46.79 28.12 -39.11
CA THR A 1095 -47.43 26.93 -39.71
C THR A 1095 -46.63 26.35 -40.87
N SER A 1096 -45.32 26.62 -40.88
CA SER A 1096 -44.39 26.16 -41.90
C SER A 1096 -43.00 25.98 -41.34
N LEU A 1097 -42.26 25.01 -41.88
CA LEU A 1097 -40.84 24.77 -41.61
C LEU A 1097 -40.11 24.54 -42.93
N THR A 1098 -39.04 25.28 -43.21
CA THR A 1098 -38.25 25.11 -44.44
C THR A 1098 -36.88 24.51 -44.15
N GLY A 1099 -36.60 23.34 -44.72
CA GLY A 1099 -35.31 22.65 -44.63
C GLY A 1099 -34.54 22.73 -45.95
N THR A 1100 -33.28 23.17 -45.91
CA THR A 1100 -32.42 23.11 -47.10
C THR A 1100 -31.95 21.69 -47.37
N TYR A 1101 -31.76 21.31 -48.64
CA TYR A 1101 -31.31 19.97 -49.01
C TYR A 1101 -29.95 19.61 -48.41
N ALA A 1102 -29.07 20.59 -48.21
CA ALA A 1102 -27.77 20.39 -47.57
C ALA A 1102 -27.91 20.00 -46.08
N VAL A 1103 -28.84 20.64 -45.36
CA VAL A 1103 -29.12 20.30 -43.96
C VAL A 1103 -29.77 18.93 -43.87
N ILE A 1104 -30.77 18.65 -44.71
CA ILE A 1104 -31.45 17.35 -44.73
C ILE A 1104 -30.46 16.22 -45.06
N ASP A 1105 -29.60 16.40 -46.06
CA ASP A 1105 -28.58 15.40 -46.43
C ASP A 1105 -27.58 15.14 -45.30
N SER A 1106 -27.19 16.18 -44.55
CA SER A 1106 -26.37 16.05 -43.35
C SER A 1106 -27.09 15.26 -42.26
N THR A 1107 -28.34 15.62 -41.95
CA THR A 1107 -29.12 14.94 -40.91
C THR A 1107 -29.36 13.46 -41.23
N LEU A 1108 -29.64 13.13 -42.50
CA LEU A 1108 -29.82 11.73 -42.91
C LEU A 1108 -28.53 10.90 -42.77
N LYS A 1109 -27.36 11.51 -43.02
CA LYS A 1109 -26.06 10.85 -42.83
C LYS A 1109 -25.75 10.64 -41.35
N ASP A 1110 -26.09 11.61 -40.49
CA ASP A 1110 -25.97 11.46 -39.02
C ASP A 1110 -26.86 10.31 -38.49
N LEU A 1111 -27.97 10.03 -39.18
CA LEU A 1111 -28.85 8.88 -38.92
C LEU A 1111 -28.38 7.57 -39.60
N GLY A 1112 -27.21 7.57 -40.25
CA GLY A 1112 -26.59 6.38 -40.84
C GLY A 1112 -27.01 6.06 -42.28
N VAL A 1113 -27.73 6.94 -42.98
CA VAL A 1113 -28.11 6.76 -44.39
C VAL A 1113 -26.90 7.06 -45.28
N LEU A 1114 -26.48 6.07 -46.09
CA LEU A 1114 -25.28 6.18 -46.90
C LEU A 1114 -25.48 7.14 -48.09
N SER A 1115 -24.38 7.69 -48.61
CA SER A 1115 -24.42 8.58 -49.79
C SER A 1115 -24.98 7.89 -51.03
N GLY A 1116 -25.99 8.46 -51.67
CA GLY A 1116 -26.71 7.88 -52.81
C GLY A 1116 -27.80 6.87 -52.44
N GLU A 1117 -28.03 6.61 -51.15
CA GLU A 1117 -29.12 5.78 -50.67
C GLU A 1117 -30.42 6.57 -50.59
N SER A 1118 -31.54 5.90 -50.88
CA SER A 1118 -32.88 6.44 -50.68
C SER A 1118 -33.45 5.93 -49.36
N ILE A 1119 -34.02 6.84 -48.56
CA ILE A 1119 -34.73 6.50 -47.33
C ILE A 1119 -36.18 6.98 -47.41
N ASP A 1120 -37.10 6.09 -47.04
CA ASP A 1120 -38.52 6.40 -46.90
C ASP A 1120 -38.83 6.76 -45.44
N LEU A 1121 -39.37 7.96 -45.26
CA LEU A 1121 -39.72 8.54 -43.97
C LEU A 1121 -41.20 8.92 -43.93
N LYS A 1122 -41.71 9.10 -42.73
CA LYS A 1122 -43.05 9.59 -42.47
C LYS A 1122 -42.96 10.83 -41.59
N TRP A 1123 -43.78 11.83 -41.85
CA TRP A 1123 -43.76 13.08 -41.08
C TRP A 1123 -45.15 13.53 -40.64
N THR A 1124 -45.16 14.30 -39.56
CA THR A 1124 -46.35 14.93 -38.98
C THR A 1124 -45.97 16.14 -38.13
N VAL A 1125 -46.95 16.80 -37.53
CA VAL A 1125 -46.79 17.96 -36.65
C VAL A 1125 -47.66 17.78 -35.40
N MET A 1126 -47.12 18.13 -34.24
CA MET A 1126 -47.85 18.23 -32.97
C MET A 1126 -48.07 19.69 -32.61
N ALA A 1127 -49.31 20.09 -32.39
CA ALA A 1127 -49.67 21.36 -31.77
C ALA A 1127 -49.57 21.23 -30.24
N VAL A 1128 -48.99 22.23 -29.59
CA VAL A 1128 -48.74 22.28 -28.15
C VAL A 1128 -49.32 23.58 -27.61
N ALA A 1129 -50.25 23.48 -26.66
CA ALA A 1129 -50.68 24.54 -25.77
C ALA A 1129 -50.31 24.12 -24.34
N SER A 1130 -50.26 25.06 -23.39
CA SER A 1130 -49.75 24.90 -22.01
C SER A 1130 -49.83 23.49 -21.40
N ASP A 1131 -51.01 22.86 -21.41
CA ASP A 1131 -51.36 21.57 -20.81
C ASP A 1131 -52.03 20.59 -21.81
N SER A 1132 -52.10 20.96 -23.08
CA SER A 1132 -52.82 20.21 -24.11
C SER A 1132 -51.95 20.03 -25.35
N THR A 1133 -51.86 18.82 -25.86
CA THR A 1133 -51.15 18.53 -27.11
C THR A 1133 -52.04 17.79 -28.07
N ARG A 1134 -51.89 18.05 -29.36
CA ARG A 1134 -52.63 17.37 -30.41
C ARG A 1134 -51.77 17.12 -31.64
N MET A 1135 -51.71 15.86 -32.06
CA MET A 1135 -51.12 15.49 -33.36
C MET A 1135 -52.05 15.91 -34.50
N ALA A 1136 -51.47 16.28 -35.63
CA ALA A 1136 -52.22 16.45 -36.88
C ALA A 1136 -52.99 15.16 -37.24
N GLU A 1137 -54.17 15.29 -37.85
CA GLU A 1137 -55.05 14.14 -38.13
C GLU A 1137 -54.47 13.16 -39.16
N ASN A 1138 -53.56 13.65 -40.00
CA ASN A 1138 -52.86 12.89 -41.01
C ASN A 1138 -51.35 12.97 -40.82
N SER A 1139 -50.66 12.01 -41.41
CA SER A 1139 -49.20 11.98 -41.56
C SER A 1139 -48.90 11.56 -43.00
N LEU A 1140 -47.79 12.02 -43.55
CA LEU A 1140 -47.47 11.85 -44.97
C LEU A 1140 -46.11 11.16 -45.10
N ASN A 1141 -46.00 10.22 -46.04
CA ASN A 1141 -44.77 9.54 -46.39
C ASN A 1141 -44.00 10.37 -47.42
N ILE A 1142 -42.68 10.40 -47.31
CA ILE A 1142 -41.79 11.04 -48.27
C ILE A 1142 -40.52 10.21 -48.42
N SER A 1143 -39.82 10.39 -49.53
CA SER A 1143 -38.56 9.69 -49.80
C SER A 1143 -37.44 10.68 -50.11
N PHE A 1144 -36.28 10.54 -49.46
CA PHE A 1144 -35.09 11.33 -49.75
C PHE A 1144 -34.00 10.46 -50.33
N THR A 1145 -33.35 10.91 -51.41
CA THR A 1145 -32.11 10.30 -51.90
C THR A 1145 -30.93 11.21 -51.56
N THR A 1146 -30.01 10.71 -50.75
CA THR A 1146 -28.85 11.47 -50.26
C THR A 1146 -27.87 11.80 -51.38
N MET A 1147 -27.08 12.86 -51.21
CA MET A 1147 -26.08 13.29 -52.19
C MET A 1147 -24.98 12.22 -52.33
N ILE A 1148 -24.63 11.87 -53.57
CA ILE A 1148 -23.48 10.99 -53.85
C ILE A 1148 -22.19 11.80 -53.61
N GLY A 1149 -21.64 11.70 -52.40
CA GLY A 1149 -20.28 12.13 -52.11
C GLY A 1149 -19.28 11.17 -52.76
N VAL A 1150 -18.42 11.65 -53.66
CA VAL A 1150 -17.35 10.81 -54.22
C VAL A 1150 -16.26 10.64 -53.16
N SER A 1151 -16.31 9.53 -52.40
CA SER A 1151 -15.24 9.08 -51.51
C SER A 1151 -15.31 7.56 -51.33
N ASN A 1152 -14.25 6.84 -51.68
CA ASN A 1152 -14.19 5.36 -51.79
C ASN A 1152 -13.35 4.72 -50.67
N GLU A 1153 -13.69 4.83 -49.39
CA GLU A 1153 -13.04 4.00 -48.36
C GLU A 1153 -14.05 3.58 -47.27
N PRO A 1154 -13.99 2.32 -46.77
CA PRO A 1154 -14.86 1.84 -45.71
C PRO A 1154 -14.44 2.43 -44.35
N GLU A 1155 -15.41 2.85 -43.55
CA GLU A 1155 -15.20 3.56 -42.29
C GLU A 1155 -14.82 2.58 -41.17
N GLU A 1156 -13.53 2.55 -40.80
CA GLU A 1156 -13.04 1.89 -39.59
C GLU A 1156 -13.32 2.76 -38.37
N LEU A 1157 -13.99 2.20 -37.35
CA LEU A 1157 -14.23 2.88 -36.07
C LEU A 1157 -12.89 3.24 -35.39
N PRO A 1158 -12.68 4.50 -34.97
CA PRO A 1158 -11.41 4.94 -34.42
C PRO A 1158 -11.13 4.37 -33.02
N LEU A 1159 -10.00 3.69 -32.86
CA LEU A 1159 -9.59 3.02 -31.61
C LEU A 1159 -9.02 3.96 -30.52
N THR A 1160 -8.85 5.25 -30.79
CA THR A 1160 -8.10 6.16 -29.88
C THR A 1160 -8.75 7.53 -29.70
N PHE A 1161 -8.76 8.01 -28.46
CA PHE A 1161 -9.19 9.37 -28.10
C PHE A 1161 -8.24 10.44 -28.62
N LYS A 1162 -8.77 11.49 -29.26
CA LYS A 1162 -7.95 12.56 -29.86
C LYS A 1162 -8.67 13.90 -29.87
N LEU A 1163 -8.04 14.97 -29.36
CA LEU A 1163 -8.45 16.35 -29.62
C LEU A 1163 -7.61 16.90 -30.77
N ASN A 1164 -8.24 17.40 -31.84
CA ASN A 1164 -7.56 18.03 -32.97
C ASN A 1164 -7.36 19.53 -32.73
N GLN A 1165 -6.41 20.13 -33.47
CA GLN A 1165 -6.22 21.57 -33.42
C GLN A 1165 -7.40 22.26 -34.11
N ASN A 1166 -7.98 23.27 -33.46
CA ASN A 1166 -9.05 24.07 -34.03
C ASN A 1166 -8.64 24.65 -35.40
N TYR A 1167 -9.57 24.68 -36.36
CA TYR A 1167 -9.33 25.19 -37.71
C TYR A 1167 -10.47 26.11 -38.17
N PRO A 1168 -10.18 27.29 -38.74
CA PRO A 1168 -8.86 27.90 -38.88
C PRO A 1168 -8.23 28.27 -37.52
N ASN A 1169 -6.90 28.38 -37.46
CA ASN A 1169 -6.18 28.95 -36.31
C ASN A 1169 -4.89 29.65 -36.80
N PRO A 1170 -4.78 30.99 -36.73
CA PRO A 1170 -5.73 31.92 -36.12
C PRO A 1170 -7.11 31.96 -36.81
N PHE A 1171 -8.15 32.36 -36.08
CA PHE A 1171 -9.54 32.41 -36.56
C PHE A 1171 -10.17 33.80 -36.44
N ASN A 1172 -11.21 34.07 -37.23
CA ASN A 1172 -11.96 35.34 -37.24
C ASN A 1172 -13.41 35.18 -37.73
N PRO A 1173 -14.44 35.41 -36.90
CA PRO A 1173 -14.47 35.19 -35.46
C PRO A 1173 -14.80 33.73 -35.10
N THR A 1174 -15.01 32.83 -36.07
CA THR A 1174 -15.41 31.44 -35.84
C THR A 1174 -14.29 30.44 -36.15
N SER A 1175 -14.22 29.37 -35.36
CA SER A 1175 -13.31 28.23 -35.57
C SER A 1175 -13.99 26.92 -35.20
N THR A 1176 -13.57 25.81 -35.80
CA THR A 1176 -14.11 24.49 -35.51
C THR A 1176 -13.10 23.66 -34.72
N ILE A 1177 -13.52 23.12 -33.58
CA ILE A 1177 -12.75 22.19 -32.74
C ILE A 1177 -13.25 20.77 -33.04
N GLN A 1178 -12.37 19.90 -33.53
CA GLN A 1178 -12.69 18.49 -33.80
C GLN A 1178 -12.08 17.58 -32.73
N PHE A 1179 -12.75 16.50 -32.37
CA PHE A 1179 -12.21 15.47 -31.49
C PHE A 1179 -12.79 14.09 -31.82
N THR A 1180 -12.13 13.03 -31.39
CA THR A 1180 -12.52 11.64 -31.65
C THR A 1180 -12.70 10.91 -30.32
N LEU A 1181 -13.81 10.18 -30.19
CA LEU A 1181 -14.15 9.34 -29.04
C LEU A 1181 -14.08 7.86 -29.43
N PRO A 1182 -13.27 7.03 -28.73
CA PRO A 1182 -13.17 5.61 -29.02
C PRO A 1182 -14.38 4.80 -28.52
N GLN A 1183 -15.11 5.32 -27.52
CA GLN A 1183 -16.32 4.75 -26.94
C GLN A 1183 -17.24 5.90 -26.49
N SER A 1184 -18.54 5.63 -26.33
CA SER A 1184 -19.50 6.63 -25.85
C SER A 1184 -19.25 6.99 -24.38
N GLY A 1185 -19.51 8.23 -23.98
CA GLY A 1185 -19.26 8.72 -22.62
C GLY A 1185 -19.57 10.20 -22.44
N ASP A 1186 -19.51 10.69 -21.20
CA ASP A 1186 -19.75 12.09 -20.87
C ASP A 1186 -18.58 12.96 -21.34
N VAL A 1187 -18.90 14.01 -22.10
CA VAL A 1187 -17.93 14.93 -22.70
C VAL A 1187 -18.18 16.35 -22.22
N ARG A 1188 -17.12 16.98 -21.73
CA ARG A 1188 -17.10 18.41 -21.40
C ARG A 1188 -16.00 19.12 -22.17
N LEU A 1189 -16.35 20.12 -22.99
CA LEU A 1189 -15.41 20.93 -23.77
C LEU A 1189 -15.51 22.41 -23.34
N ASP A 1190 -14.50 22.89 -22.62
CA ASP A 1190 -14.45 24.24 -22.05
C ASP A 1190 -13.45 25.13 -22.79
N VAL A 1191 -13.76 26.43 -22.91
CA VAL A 1191 -12.84 27.46 -23.42
C VAL A 1191 -12.47 28.42 -22.30
N PHE A 1192 -11.19 28.73 -22.16
CA PHE A 1192 -10.61 29.59 -21.14
C PHE A 1192 -9.80 30.74 -21.76
N THR A 1193 -9.69 31.85 -21.02
CA THR A 1193 -8.70 32.90 -21.28
C THR A 1193 -7.29 32.39 -20.92
N ILE A 1194 -6.25 33.12 -21.35
CA ILE A 1194 -4.86 32.78 -20.98
C ILE A 1194 -4.57 32.90 -19.47
N THR A 1195 -5.40 33.60 -18.71
CA THR A 1195 -5.32 33.68 -17.24
C THR A 1195 -6.09 32.57 -16.54
N GLY A 1196 -6.71 31.65 -17.28
CA GLY A 1196 -7.45 30.50 -16.74
C GLY A 1196 -8.91 30.79 -16.39
N GLN A 1197 -9.45 31.97 -16.74
CA GLN A 1197 -10.88 32.25 -16.55
C GLN A 1197 -11.70 31.50 -17.59
N LEU A 1198 -12.74 30.77 -17.16
CA LEU A 1198 -13.68 30.11 -18.05
C LEU A 1198 -14.44 31.16 -18.86
N VAL A 1199 -14.42 31.02 -20.18
CA VAL A 1199 -15.11 31.89 -21.14
C VAL A 1199 -16.48 31.30 -21.47
N THR A 1200 -16.53 30.00 -21.82
CA THR A 1200 -17.76 29.28 -22.15
C THR A 1200 -17.51 27.77 -22.12
N THR A 1201 -18.58 27.00 -21.97
CA THR A 1201 -18.61 25.54 -22.13
C THR A 1201 -19.34 25.24 -23.43
N LEU A 1202 -18.64 24.62 -24.38
CA LEU A 1202 -19.16 24.32 -25.72
C LEU A 1202 -19.89 22.98 -25.80
N VAL A 1203 -19.52 22.03 -24.93
CA VAL A 1203 -20.18 20.72 -24.77
C VAL A 1203 -20.20 20.36 -23.30
N ASN A 1204 -21.31 19.84 -22.80
CA ASN A 1204 -21.45 19.23 -21.47
C ASN A 1204 -22.57 18.18 -21.49
N THR A 1205 -22.36 17.10 -22.23
CA THR A 1205 -23.36 16.03 -22.42
C THR A 1205 -22.70 14.71 -22.76
N ARG A 1206 -23.46 13.62 -22.73
CA ARG A 1206 -23.04 12.30 -23.19
C ARG A 1206 -23.00 12.25 -24.71
N MET A 1207 -21.90 11.79 -25.30
CA MET A 1207 -21.71 11.68 -26.75
C MET A 1207 -21.36 10.24 -27.17
N GLY A 1208 -21.75 9.85 -28.39
CA GLY A 1208 -21.45 8.53 -28.98
C GLY A 1208 -19.98 8.35 -29.39
N SER A 1209 -19.52 7.13 -29.67
CA SER A 1209 -18.18 6.91 -30.25
C SER A 1209 -18.09 7.44 -31.68
N GLY A 1210 -16.93 7.96 -32.10
CA GLY A 1210 -16.72 8.51 -33.44
C GLY A 1210 -16.03 9.88 -33.44
N GLU A 1211 -15.93 10.50 -34.61
CA GLU A 1211 -15.44 11.88 -34.74
C GLU A 1211 -16.57 12.89 -34.48
N HIS A 1212 -16.24 13.94 -33.74
CA HIS A 1212 -17.13 15.01 -33.32
C HIS A 1212 -16.52 16.35 -33.69
N SER A 1213 -17.37 17.33 -33.95
CA SER A 1213 -16.96 18.66 -34.41
C SER A 1213 -17.84 19.73 -33.78
N VAL A 1214 -17.22 20.70 -33.10
CA VAL A 1214 -17.91 21.76 -32.35
C VAL A 1214 -17.42 23.12 -32.81
N THR A 1215 -18.33 24.03 -33.16
CA THR A 1215 -18.00 25.38 -33.60
C THR A 1215 -17.89 26.33 -32.41
N PHE A 1216 -16.83 27.12 -32.37
CA PHE A 1216 -16.63 28.20 -31.41
C PHE A 1216 -16.73 29.56 -32.10
N ASP A 1217 -17.69 30.39 -31.66
CA ASP A 1217 -17.79 31.79 -32.07
C ASP A 1217 -17.18 32.74 -31.03
N GLY A 1218 -16.09 33.40 -31.42
CA GLY A 1218 -15.38 34.40 -30.63
C GLY A 1218 -15.80 35.84 -30.94
N SER A 1219 -16.93 36.08 -31.61
CA SER A 1219 -17.38 37.42 -32.03
C SER A 1219 -17.43 38.44 -30.87
N ASN A 1220 -17.83 37.99 -29.68
CA ASN A 1220 -17.92 38.80 -28.46
C ASN A 1220 -16.62 38.85 -27.63
N LEU A 1221 -15.53 38.25 -28.11
CA LEU A 1221 -14.26 38.14 -27.40
C LEU A 1221 -13.19 39.09 -27.97
N ALA A 1222 -12.19 39.46 -27.17
CA ALA A 1222 -11.08 40.30 -27.64
C ALA A 1222 -10.08 39.47 -28.48
N SER A 1223 -9.39 40.08 -29.46
CA SER A 1223 -8.28 39.40 -30.16
C SER A 1223 -7.24 38.93 -29.15
N GLY A 1224 -6.84 37.67 -29.21
CA GLY A 1224 -5.98 37.08 -28.19
C GLY A 1224 -5.85 35.57 -28.27
N VAL A 1225 -5.08 35.00 -27.34
CA VAL A 1225 -4.91 33.54 -27.19
C VAL A 1225 -5.90 33.02 -26.17
N TYR A 1226 -6.60 31.95 -26.55
CA TYR A 1226 -7.53 31.20 -25.73
C TYR A 1226 -7.07 29.75 -25.63
N ILE A 1227 -7.49 29.07 -24.58
CA ILE A 1227 -7.19 27.66 -24.32
C ILE A 1227 -8.51 26.90 -24.35
N TYR A 1228 -8.59 25.75 -25.01
CA TYR A 1228 -9.74 24.86 -24.91
C TYR A 1228 -9.32 23.51 -24.37
N ARG A 1229 -10.16 22.93 -23.52
CA ARG A 1229 -9.92 21.67 -22.81
C ARG A 1229 -11.13 20.78 -22.98
N ILE A 1230 -10.89 19.56 -23.48
CA ILE A 1230 -11.88 18.51 -23.49
C ILE A 1230 -11.62 17.54 -22.34
N MET A 1231 -12.68 17.05 -21.73
CA MET A 1231 -12.72 15.96 -20.76
C MET A 1231 -13.71 14.92 -21.28
N ALA A 1232 -13.27 13.67 -21.43
CA ALA A 1232 -14.13 12.53 -21.73
C ALA A 1232 -13.70 11.33 -20.87
N GLY A 1233 -14.40 11.10 -19.76
CA GLY A 1233 -13.93 10.23 -18.66
C GLY A 1233 -12.55 10.66 -18.17
N LYS A 1234 -11.58 9.72 -18.12
CA LYS A 1234 -10.18 9.97 -17.70
C LYS A 1234 -9.35 10.73 -18.74
N ASN A 1235 -9.84 10.91 -19.97
CA ASN A 1235 -9.08 11.56 -21.03
C ASN A 1235 -9.26 13.08 -20.99
N ILE A 1236 -8.21 13.79 -20.60
CA ILE A 1236 -8.16 15.26 -20.62
C ILE A 1236 -7.14 15.70 -21.67
N GLN A 1237 -7.57 16.47 -22.67
CA GLN A 1237 -6.66 17.09 -23.64
C GLN A 1237 -6.92 18.59 -23.72
N THR A 1238 -5.84 19.35 -23.79
CA THR A 1238 -5.87 20.82 -23.83
C THR A 1238 -5.10 21.31 -25.05
N LYS A 1239 -5.66 22.30 -25.76
CA LYS A 1239 -5.01 22.97 -26.88
C LYS A 1239 -5.26 24.48 -26.83
N ARG A 1240 -4.54 25.22 -27.68
CA ARG A 1240 -4.61 26.69 -27.74
C ARG A 1240 -5.11 27.16 -29.10
N MET A 1241 -5.90 28.23 -29.08
CA MET A 1241 -6.43 28.91 -30.26
C MET A 1241 -6.15 30.40 -30.22
N THR A 1242 -6.02 31.04 -31.39
CA THR A 1242 -5.74 32.47 -31.52
C THR A 1242 -6.85 33.15 -32.29
N LEU A 1243 -7.58 34.07 -31.66
CA LEU A 1243 -8.59 34.91 -32.28
C LEU A 1243 -7.93 36.19 -32.82
N ILE A 1244 -8.16 36.53 -34.08
CA ILE A 1244 -7.72 37.79 -34.70
C ILE A 1244 -8.95 38.48 -35.28
N LYS A 1245 -9.32 39.65 -34.75
CA LYS A 1245 -10.32 40.54 -35.35
C LYS A 1245 -9.75 41.38 -36.48
#